data_AF-A0A1Q5Q6E9-F1
#
_entry.id   AF-A0A1Q5Q6E9-F1
#
_cell.length_a   1.000
_cell.length_b   1.000
_cell.length_c   1.000
_cell.angle_alpha   90.00
_cell.angle_beta   90.00
_cell.angle_gamma   90.00
#
_symmetry.space_group_name_H-M   'P 1'
#
loop_
_entity.id
_entity.type
_entity.pdbx_description
1 polymer ?
#
loop_
_entity_poly.entity_id
_entity_poly.type
_entity_poly.pdbx_seq_one_letter_code
_entity_poly.pdbx_strand_id
1 'polypeptide(L)'
;MPRVLVTGGSGFLASAVIDTLLARGYSVVTTVRSHERANQLRADRPGVSPAQLDYAIVDDIARLGAFDAAVQQSPPLDAVIHTASPFHYRIDDLKRDMLDPAVNGTVGVLQSIHKYAPTVKHVAITSSFASMYNNPNKPTGSTYNEDDWNPVTWDTALSPEHSAGQAGYRTSKALAEKSAWEFVKENKPSFSLTALNPPLIFGPVKPNTSSLQNMNTSNARFVEFITGAVKEKCPPTGSLFWVDVRDVALAHVLAIEKPEAAGKRYFVAAGPFSNVELVAFIGESFPKYKDLLPSGEALVPGQYPKGGPPYKVDNSRSVAELGLTYRSLEEIAAQPNQNRRDVPEAFDGDNSVAQSGNPRENTIIMAEDSSTSKKQIILNAFVMNTPGHQSPGLWRHPRNKTAQYKKLSFWTDLAQLLDKAGFHAMFIADTLGPYDVYKGPANVVPALASGAQFPVNDPLYLVPAMASITKNLIFGVTASLTYEKPYALARRFSTVDHLSEGRVAWNIVTSYLDSAARNHGLKEQIPHDERYAIAHEYMEVVYKLWEGSFRDDAVIEDREAHTYIASDAVRQINHKGKYFEVPGPHFCEPSPQRTPFLFQAGVSEAGNGFGGKHGEAIFIGGQTPDAVRATVDNIRGIAKKEGRDPKNIKIILAICVIVAATDEEAKAKREEYLSYADFEGAYALFGGWTGVDLSKYSDEENFLVTDSPRVQSLIRRWAASVPGTENQPWTKQTIAEYLSVGGLQAKLIGSPTTVADQLEQWVESTDVDGFNVIHITNPGCFEDIAELLIPELQRRGRFRSHIEQEGATAREVFIGSKRLPEDHPGSKYKWRAGEERPAYQQELSS
;
A
#
# COMPACT_ATOMS: atom_id res chain seq x y z
N MET A 1 18.53 33.64 -22.77
CA MET A 1 17.64 32.50 -23.07
C MET A 1 16.37 32.72 -22.27
N PRO A 2 15.18 32.78 -22.89
CA PRO A 2 13.96 33.00 -22.13
C PRO A 2 13.75 31.87 -21.11
N ARG A 3 13.26 32.21 -19.91
CA ARG A 3 13.09 31.28 -18.80
C ARG A 3 11.62 31.07 -18.49
N VAL A 4 11.18 29.82 -18.50
CA VAL A 4 9.77 29.44 -18.36
C VAL A 4 9.60 28.54 -17.13
N LEU A 5 8.61 28.84 -16.30
CA LEU A 5 8.20 27.94 -15.23
C LEU A 5 7.15 26.96 -15.74
N VAL A 6 7.39 25.66 -15.65
CA VAL A 6 6.40 24.61 -15.91
C VAL A 6 6.02 23.94 -14.61
N THR A 7 4.79 24.10 -14.13
CA THR A 7 4.38 23.44 -12.89
C THR A 7 4.11 21.94 -13.10
N GLY A 8 4.46 21.12 -12.11
CA GLY A 8 4.16 19.69 -12.07
C GLY A 8 5.03 18.83 -13.00
N GLY A 9 6.33 19.09 -13.10
CA GLY A 9 7.23 18.55 -14.13
C GLY A 9 7.29 17.04 -14.27
N SER A 10 6.97 16.30 -13.20
CA SER A 10 6.89 14.84 -13.21
C SER A 10 5.61 14.28 -13.86
N GLY A 11 4.65 15.15 -14.22
CA GLY A 11 3.39 14.76 -14.86
C GLY A 11 3.54 14.46 -16.35
N PHE A 12 2.64 13.62 -16.87
CA PHE A 12 2.66 13.15 -18.27
C PHE A 12 2.72 14.31 -19.30
N LEU A 13 1.78 15.27 -19.21
CA LEU A 13 1.78 16.44 -20.09
C LEU A 13 2.94 17.39 -19.79
N ALA A 14 3.21 17.66 -18.51
CA ALA A 14 4.28 18.58 -18.09
C ALA A 14 5.64 18.17 -18.66
N SER A 15 5.95 16.87 -18.61
CA SER A 15 7.19 16.31 -19.15
C SER A 15 7.33 16.53 -20.66
N ALA A 16 6.24 16.36 -21.43
CA ALA A 16 6.21 16.65 -22.86
C ALA A 16 6.34 18.16 -23.17
N VAL A 17 5.74 19.02 -22.34
CA VAL A 17 5.92 20.48 -22.43
C VAL A 17 7.37 20.87 -22.19
N ILE A 18 8.01 20.32 -21.16
CA ILE A 18 9.42 20.56 -20.85
C ILE A 18 10.31 20.18 -22.05
N ASP A 19 10.09 19.01 -22.63
CA ASP A 19 10.86 18.57 -23.80
C ASP A 19 10.67 19.50 -25.00
N THR A 20 9.43 19.93 -25.24
CA THR A 20 9.10 20.85 -26.34
C THR A 20 9.75 22.21 -26.14
N LEU A 21 9.78 22.74 -24.90
CA LEU A 21 10.47 23.98 -24.56
C LEU A 21 11.98 23.87 -24.75
N LEU A 22 12.60 22.79 -24.23
CA LEU A 22 14.03 22.56 -24.35
C LEU A 22 14.46 22.44 -25.81
N ALA A 23 13.70 21.71 -26.63
CA ALA A 23 13.94 21.57 -28.07
C ALA A 23 13.84 22.91 -28.82
N ARG A 24 13.08 23.87 -28.30
CA ARG A 24 12.93 25.23 -28.84
C ARG A 24 13.90 26.24 -28.22
N GLY A 25 14.85 25.78 -27.40
CA GLY A 25 15.92 26.58 -26.85
C GLY A 25 15.53 27.44 -25.64
N TYR A 26 14.47 27.08 -24.91
CA TYR A 26 14.13 27.71 -23.64
C TYR A 26 14.95 27.11 -22.48
N SER A 27 15.15 27.91 -21.43
CA SER A 27 15.51 27.37 -20.12
C SER A 27 14.24 27.19 -19.29
N VAL A 28 14.16 26.09 -18.55
CA VAL A 28 12.95 25.68 -17.84
C VAL A 28 13.25 25.56 -16.36
N VAL A 29 12.38 26.12 -15.53
CA VAL A 29 12.25 25.75 -14.12
C VAL A 29 10.99 24.91 -14.01
N THR A 30 11.03 23.80 -13.27
CA THR A 30 9.81 23.02 -13.04
C THR A 30 9.51 22.76 -11.57
N THR A 31 8.23 22.68 -11.21
CA THR A 31 7.86 22.33 -9.84
C THR A 31 7.70 20.81 -9.69
N VAL A 32 8.25 20.26 -8.61
CA VAL A 32 8.09 18.85 -8.22
C VAL A 32 7.78 18.73 -6.72
N ARG A 33 7.21 17.60 -6.30
CA ARG A 33 6.80 17.36 -4.89
C ARG A 33 7.92 16.83 -4.00
N SER A 34 9.08 16.50 -4.55
CA SER A 34 10.21 15.97 -3.79
C SER A 34 11.51 16.07 -4.59
N HIS A 35 12.64 16.07 -3.88
CA HIS A 35 13.98 16.03 -4.46
C HIS A 35 14.21 14.76 -5.30
N GLU A 36 13.61 13.65 -4.91
CA GLU A 36 13.68 12.39 -5.65
C GLU A 36 13.06 12.53 -7.05
N ARG A 37 11.88 13.17 -7.15
CA ARG A 37 11.24 13.43 -8.45
C ARG A 37 12.04 14.41 -9.30
N ALA A 38 12.73 15.37 -8.68
CA ALA A 38 13.67 16.23 -9.39
C ALA A 38 14.86 15.44 -9.97
N ASN A 39 15.42 14.52 -9.19
CA ASN A 39 16.54 13.68 -9.64
C ASN A 39 16.14 12.79 -10.80
N GLN A 40 14.96 12.15 -10.74
CA GLN A 40 14.43 11.34 -11.84
C GLN A 40 14.23 12.18 -13.11
N LEU A 41 13.64 13.37 -12.98
CA LEU A 41 13.39 14.27 -14.11
C LEU A 41 14.69 14.69 -14.83
N ARG A 42 15.79 14.83 -14.08
CA ARG A 42 17.14 15.06 -14.64
C ARG A 42 17.71 13.80 -15.28
N ALA A 43 17.55 12.64 -14.65
CA ALA A 43 18.02 11.35 -15.17
C ALA A 43 17.38 11.00 -16.52
N ASP A 44 16.10 11.36 -16.73
CA ASP A 44 15.37 11.14 -17.99
C ASP A 44 15.86 12.00 -19.16
N ARG A 45 16.81 12.92 -18.93
CA ARG A 45 17.33 13.89 -19.91
C ARG A 45 18.85 13.98 -19.83
N PRO A 46 19.60 12.87 -20.01
CA PRO A 46 21.05 12.86 -19.92
C PRO A 46 21.63 13.69 -21.08
N GLY A 47 22.00 14.93 -20.80
CA GLY A 47 22.45 15.90 -21.82
C GLY A 47 21.86 17.29 -21.66
N VAL A 48 20.84 17.46 -20.82
CA VAL A 48 20.30 18.79 -20.47
C VAL A 48 21.01 19.30 -19.23
N SER A 49 21.65 20.48 -19.34
CA SER A 49 22.39 21.06 -18.22
C SER A 49 21.44 21.62 -17.12
N PRO A 50 21.89 21.73 -15.86
CA PRO A 50 21.10 22.37 -14.79
C PRO A 50 20.72 23.83 -15.09
N ALA A 51 21.49 24.52 -15.93
CA ALA A 51 21.16 25.88 -16.36
C ALA A 51 19.94 25.89 -17.33
N GLN A 52 19.78 24.83 -18.12
CA GLN A 52 18.66 24.64 -19.05
C GLN A 52 17.43 24.03 -18.39
N LEU A 53 17.60 23.15 -17.39
CA LEU A 53 16.50 22.55 -16.64
C LEU A 53 16.79 22.57 -15.14
N ASP A 54 16.06 23.42 -14.43
CA ASP A 54 16.11 23.58 -12.99
C ASP A 54 14.77 23.20 -12.33
N TYR A 55 14.73 23.13 -11.01
CA TYR A 55 13.51 22.76 -10.29
C TYR A 55 13.28 23.54 -9.01
N ALA A 56 12.01 23.61 -8.61
CA ALA A 56 11.56 24.12 -7.31
C ALA A 56 10.68 23.07 -6.62
N ILE A 57 10.83 22.94 -5.31
CA ILE A 57 10.00 22.03 -4.51
C ILE A 57 8.68 22.74 -4.17
N VAL A 58 7.57 22.11 -4.56
CA VAL A 58 6.20 22.52 -4.22
C VAL A 58 5.44 21.28 -3.79
N ASP A 59 5.39 21.04 -2.48
CA ASP A 59 4.88 19.80 -1.90
C ASP A 59 3.35 19.69 -2.01
N ASP A 60 2.65 20.81 -1.79
CA ASP A 60 1.19 20.91 -1.91
C ASP A 60 0.80 22.13 -2.76
N ILE A 61 0.34 21.86 -3.98
CA ILE A 61 -0.07 22.89 -4.95
C ILE A 61 -1.40 23.57 -4.59
N ALA A 62 -2.23 22.98 -3.73
CA ALA A 62 -3.52 23.54 -3.33
C ALA A 62 -3.38 24.59 -2.22
N ARG A 63 -2.24 24.62 -1.53
CA ARG A 63 -1.94 25.63 -0.51
C ARG A 63 -1.69 26.99 -1.17
N LEU A 64 -2.42 28.02 -0.72
CA LEU A 64 -2.16 29.39 -1.16
C LEU A 64 -0.72 29.83 -0.79
N GLY A 65 -0.05 30.48 -1.74
CA GLY A 65 1.37 30.85 -1.63
C GLY A 65 2.36 29.71 -1.88
N ALA A 66 1.89 28.50 -2.24
CA ALA A 66 2.79 27.37 -2.52
C ALA A 66 3.76 27.63 -3.69
N PHE A 67 3.41 28.53 -4.60
CA PHE A 67 4.24 28.89 -5.75
C PHE A 67 5.12 30.11 -5.53
N ASP A 68 5.05 30.78 -4.36
CA ASP A 68 5.76 32.03 -4.08
C ASP A 68 7.27 31.89 -4.31
N ALA A 69 7.88 30.80 -3.81
CA ALA A 69 9.30 30.53 -4.03
C ALA A 69 9.59 30.11 -5.48
N ALA A 70 8.70 29.34 -6.10
CA ALA A 70 8.89 28.81 -7.45
C ALA A 70 8.89 29.91 -8.53
N VAL A 71 8.15 31.01 -8.32
CA VAL A 71 8.09 32.12 -9.28
C VAL A 71 9.23 33.15 -9.08
N GLN A 72 9.88 33.16 -7.92
CA GLN A 72 11.02 34.05 -7.61
C GLN A 72 12.33 33.46 -8.12
N GLN A 73 12.55 33.58 -9.43
CA GLN A 73 13.73 33.00 -10.10
C GLN A 73 14.80 34.03 -10.44
N SER A 74 16.05 33.58 -10.46
CA SER A 74 17.18 34.32 -11.00
C SER A 74 17.93 33.43 -12.01
N PRO A 75 17.95 33.78 -13.31
CA PRO A 75 17.32 34.94 -13.94
C PRO A 75 15.77 34.90 -13.86
N PRO A 76 15.08 36.04 -13.99
CA PRO A 76 13.63 36.12 -13.85
C PRO A 76 12.88 35.35 -14.93
N LEU A 77 11.63 35.01 -14.64
CA LEU A 77 10.75 34.29 -15.56
C LEU A 77 10.14 35.23 -16.62
N ASP A 78 10.06 34.75 -17.86
CA ASP A 78 9.37 35.43 -18.97
C ASP A 78 7.92 34.95 -19.11
N ALA A 79 7.67 33.67 -18.84
CA ALA A 79 6.36 33.04 -18.96
C ALA A 79 6.16 31.90 -17.95
N VAL A 80 4.90 31.54 -17.70
CA VAL A 80 4.52 30.40 -16.85
C VAL A 80 3.55 29.48 -17.59
N ILE A 81 3.80 28.18 -17.53
CA ILE A 81 2.90 27.14 -18.01
C ILE A 81 2.42 26.32 -16.81
N HIS A 82 1.16 26.49 -16.44
CA HIS A 82 0.55 25.79 -15.32
C HIS A 82 -0.18 24.53 -15.80
N THR A 83 0.47 23.37 -15.66
CA THR A 83 -0.13 22.06 -15.99
C THR A 83 -0.56 21.26 -14.75
N ALA A 84 -0.09 21.69 -13.56
CA ALA A 84 -0.37 21.00 -12.31
C ALA A 84 -1.81 21.26 -11.87
N SER A 85 -2.59 20.19 -11.68
CA SER A 85 -3.92 20.29 -11.10
C SER A 85 -4.11 19.11 -10.14
N PRO A 86 -4.51 19.35 -8.88
CA PRO A 86 -4.76 18.25 -7.95
C PRO A 86 -6.01 17.51 -8.42
N PHE A 87 -5.88 16.21 -8.67
CA PHE A 87 -7.01 15.37 -9.07
C PHE A 87 -6.86 13.94 -8.55
N HIS A 88 -7.90 13.44 -7.90
CA HIS A 88 -8.09 12.04 -7.56
C HIS A 88 -9.59 11.69 -7.58
N TYR A 89 -9.93 10.43 -7.84
CA TYR A 89 -11.32 9.96 -7.92
C TYR A 89 -11.97 9.69 -6.54
N ARG A 90 -11.20 9.77 -5.44
CA ARG A 90 -11.71 9.62 -4.07
C ARG A 90 -12.27 10.96 -3.60
N ILE A 91 -13.59 11.07 -3.49
CA ILE A 91 -14.24 12.32 -3.10
C ILE A 91 -15.14 12.00 -1.90
N ASP A 92 -14.73 12.38 -0.69
CA ASP A 92 -15.56 12.27 0.51
C ASP A 92 -16.41 13.53 0.66
N ASP A 93 -15.78 14.70 0.47
CA ASP A 93 -16.41 16.00 0.38
C ASP A 93 -15.98 16.69 -0.92
N LEU A 94 -16.90 16.90 -1.85
CA LEU A 94 -16.57 17.46 -3.16
C LEU A 94 -15.89 18.83 -3.06
N LYS A 95 -16.35 19.68 -2.13
CA LYS A 95 -15.84 21.04 -2.01
C LYS A 95 -14.39 21.01 -1.49
N ARG A 96 -14.16 20.33 -0.37
CA ARG A 96 -12.85 20.23 0.28
C ARG A 96 -11.85 19.43 -0.55
N ASP A 97 -12.29 18.33 -1.14
CA ASP A 97 -11.39 17.35 -1.76
C ASP A 97 -11.15 17.61 -3.25
N MET A 98 -12.00 18.42 -3.90
CA MET A 98 -11.90 18.63 -5.34
C MET A 98 -12.10 20.07 -5.81
N LEU A 99 -13.12 20.80 -5.34
CA LEU A 99 -13.36 22.17 -5.82
C LEU A 99 -12.32 23.15 -5.29
N ASP A 100 -12.17 23.23 -3.97
CA ASP A 100 -11.24 24.15 -3.30
C ASP A 100 -9.79 23.87 -3.75
N PRO A 101 -9.27 22.61 -3.80
CA PRO A 101 -7.93 22.35 -4.29
C PRO A 101 -7.70 22.73 -5.75
N ALA A 102 -8.66 22.48 -6.64
CA ALA A 102 -8.54 22.80 -8.06
C ALA A 102 -8.50 24.31 -8.30
N VAL A 103 -9.38 25.05 -7.61
CA VAL A 103 -9.45 26.51 -7.69
C VAL A 103 -8.24 27.15 -7.02
N ASN A 104 -7.88 26.73 -5.79
CA ASN A 104 -6.74 27.28 -5.08
C ASN A 104 -5.41 27.01 -5.78
N GLY A 105 -5.24 25.83 -6.40
CA GLY A 105 -4.04 25.54 -7.18
C GLY A 105 -3.91 26.46 -8.40
N THR A 106 -5.01 26.69 -9.11
CA THR A 106 -5.03 27.53 -10.33
C THR A 106 -4.90 29.01 -9.99
N VAL A 107 -5.70 29.52 -9.06
CA VAL A 107 -5.67 30.95 -8.66
C VAL A 107 -4.41 31.26 -7.85
N GLY A 108 -3.96 30.33 -7.01
CA GLY A 108 -2.77 30.50 -6.17
C GLY A 108 -1.49 30.72 -6.97
N VAL A 109 -1.31 30.03 -8.10
CA VAL A 109 -0.17 30.31 -8.98
C VAL A 109 -0.28 31.70 -9.63
N LEU A 110 -1.49 32.12 -10.05
CA LEU A 110 -1.70 33.46 -10.63
C LEU A 110 -1.43 34.58 -9.62
N GLN A 111 -1.87 34.40 -8.37
CA GLN A 111 -1.58 35.30 -7.26
C GLN A 111 -0.08 35.39 -6.99
N SER A 112 0.62 34.26 -6.97
CA SER A 112 2.07 34.21 -6.75
C SER A 112 2.80 34.97 -7.86
N ILE A 113 2.44 34.75 -9.13
CA ILE A 113 3.04 35.45 -10.28
C ILE A 113 2.77 36.95 -10.18
N HIS A 114 1.52 37.35 -9.95
CA HIS A 114 1.14 38.76 -9.86
C HIS A 114 1.91 39.51 -8.76
N LYS A 115 2.15 38.84 -7.63
CA LYS A 115 2.84 39.43 -6.48
C LYS A 115 4.36 39.45 -6.62
N TYR A 116 4.96 38.40 -7.17
CA TYR A 116 6.41 38.17 -7.05
C TYR A 116 7.16 38.11 -8.38
N ALA A 117 6.49 37.98 -9.52
CA ALA A 117 7.11 37.82 -10.83
C ALA A 117 6.57 38.82 -11.86
N PRO A 118 6.78 40.14 -11.66
CA PRO A 118 6.23 41.19 -12.53
C PRO A 118 6.78 41.15 -13.98
N THR A 119 7.87 40.42 -14.21
CA THR A 119 8.48 40.24 -15.54
C THR A 119 7.73 39.23 -16.41
N VAL A 120 6.88 38.38 -15.82
CA VAL A 120 6.09 37.39 -16.55
C VAL A 120 5.08 38.13 -17.44
N LYS A 121 5.07 37.80 -18.74
CA LYS A 121 4.18 38.42 -19.74
C LYS A 121 3.04 37.50 -20.17
N HIS A 122 3.26 36.19 -20.14
CA HIS A 122 2.30 35.20 -20.61
C HIS A 122 2.17 34.06 -19.61
N VAL A 123 0.92 33.71 -19.30
CA VAL A 123 0.57 32.55 -18.48
C VAL A 123 -0.37 31.66 -19.27
N ALA A 124 0.06 30.42 -19.53
CA ALA A 124 -0.78 29.39 -20.12
C ALA A 124 -1.21 28.39 -19.05
N ILE A 125 -2.51 28.09 -18.94
CA ILE A 125 -3.03 27.10 -18.00
C ILE A 125 -3.59 25.89 -18.76
N THR A 126 -3.35 24.69 -18.25
CA THR A 126 -4.03 23.48 -18.69
C THR A 126 -5.38 23.39 -17.97
N SER A 127 -6.45 23.80 -18.66
CA SER A 127 -7.81 23.50 -18.26
C SER A 127 -8.21 22.11 -18.78
N SER A 128 -9.45 21.90 -19.20
CA SER A 128 -9.91 20.64 -19.75
C SER A 128 -11.15 20.85 -20.61
N PHE A 129 -11.43 19.94 -21.54
CA PHE A 129 -12.76 19.81 -22.15
C PHE A 129 -13.88 19.70 -21.09
N ALA A 130 -13.55 19.19 -19.89
CA ALA A 130 -14.48 19.11 -18.76
C ALA A 130 -15.04 20.48 -18.30
N SER A 131 -14.34 21.60 -18.55
CA SER A 131 -14.83 22.96 -18.30
C SER A 131 -15.75 23.50 -19.40
N MET A 132 -15.89 22.78 -20.51
CA MET A 132 -16.74 23.11 -21.66
C MET A 132 -17.97 22.18 -21.75
N TYR A 133 -17.83 20.96 -21.22
CA TYR A 133 -18.80 19.87 -21.33
C TYR A 133 -19.90 19.94 -20.26
N ASN A 134 -20.99 19.17 -20.45
CA ASN A 134 -22.15 19.06 -19.55
C ASN A 134 -23.12 20.24 -19.57
N ASN A 135 -23.27 20.92 -20.71
CA ASN A 135 -24.34 21.90 -20.91
C ASN A 135 -25.64 21.18 -21.32
N PRO A 136 -26.68 21.14 -20.48
CA PRO A 136 -27.93 20.43 -20.78
C PRO A 136 -28.68 21.04 -21.97
N ASN A 137 -28.37 22.27 -22.35
CA ASN A 137 -28.96 22.96 -23.49
C ASN A 137 -28.24 22.67 -24.83
N LYS A 138 -27.22 21.80 -24.86
CA LYS A 138 -26.46 21.48 -26.06
C LYS A 138 -26.87 20.10 -26.62
N PRO A 139 -27.72 20.04 -27.66
CA PRO A 139 -28.30 18.78 -28.15
C PRO A 139 -27.25 17.87 -28.81
N THR A 140 -27.50 16.56 -28.80
CA THR A 140 -26.72 15.57 -29.57
C THR A 140 -26.65 15.97 -31.04
N GLY A 141 -25.47 15.86 -31.65
CA GLY A 141 -25.15 16.29 -33.00
C GLY A 141 -24.53 17.69 -33.08
N SER A 142 -24.51 18.44 -31.97
CA SER A 142 -23.86 19.76 -31.89
C SER A 142 -22.34 19.69 -32.00
N THR A 143 -21.74 20.82 -32.35
CA THR A 143 -20.28 21.01 -32.41
C THR A 143 -19.79 21.72 -31.15
N TYR A 144 -18.73 21.21 -30.52
CA TYR A 144 -18.02 21.89 -29.43
C TYR A 144 -16.89 22.78 -29.96
N ASN A 145 -16.79 24.01 -29.47
CA ASN A 145 -15.72 24.96 -29.75
C ASN A 145 -15.36 25.79 -28.50
N GLU A 146 -14.39 26.68 -28.62
CA GLU A 146 -13.85 27.49 -27.51
C GLU A 146 -14.85 28.41 -26.80
N ASP A 147 -16.02 28.66 -27.39
CA ASP A 147 -17.06 29.51 -26.80
C ASP A 147 -17.99 28.72 -25.86
N ASP A 148 -17.88 27.38 -25.86
CA ASP A 148 -18.63 26.51 -24.97
C ASP A 148 -18.12 26.53 -23.53
N TRP A 149 -19.07 26.57 -22.60
CA TRP A 149 -18.82 26.53 -21.17
C TRP A 149 -19.73 25.52 -20.49
N ASN A 150 -19.16 24.85 -19.49
CA ASN A 150 -19.95 24.16 -18.48
C ASN A 150 -20.75 25.22 -17.69
N PRO A 151 -22.09 25.12 -17.61
CA PRO A 151 -22.93 26.16 -17.02
C PRO A 151 -22.84 26.23 -15.49
N VAL A 152 -22.18 25.28 -14.84
CA VAL A 152 -22.11 25.19 -13.38
C VAL A 152 -21.54 26.46 -12.72
N THR A 153 -22.14 26.86 -11.61
CA THR A 153 -21.76 28.01 -10.78
C THR A 153 -21.40 27.54 -9.38
N TRP A 154 -20.77 28.38 -8.56
CA TRP A 154 -20.51 28.05 -7.16
C TRP A 154 -21.78 27.67 -6.40
N ASP A 155 -22.91 28.34 -6.67
CA ASP A 155 -24.20 28.06 -6.04
C ASP A 155 -24.78 26.69 -6.43
N THR A 156 -24.46 26.21 -7.64
CA THR A 156 -24.99 24.95 -8.18
C THR A 156 -23.98 23.79 -8.11
N ALA A 157 -22.74 24.06 -7.71
CA ALA A 157 -21.63 23.10 -7.74
C ALA A 157 -21.85 21.87 -6.85
N LEU A 158 -22.58 22.05 -5.74
CA LEU A 158 -22.87 20.98 -4.77
C LEU A 158 -24.22 20.30 -5.03
N SER A 159 -24.97 20.68 -6.07
CA SER A 159 -26.18 19.96 -6.40
C SER A 159 -25.83 18.51 -6.80
N PRO A 160 -26.70 17.52 -6.55
CA PRO A 160 -26.42 16.13 -6.90
C PRO A 160 -26.04 15.93 -8.38
N GLU A 161 -26.64 16.74 -9.27
CA GLU A 161 -26.36 16.74 -10.72
C GLU A 161 -24.91 17.13 -11.05
N HIS A 162 -24.34 18.09 -10.33
CA HIS A 162 -22.99 18.63 -10.57
C HIS A 162 -21.92 17.99 -9.69
N SER A 163 -22.31 17.25 -8.65
CA SER A 163 -21.40 16.74 -7.64
C SER A 163 -21.10 15.24 -7.73
N ALA A 164 -22.02 14.44 -8.27
CA ALA A 164 -21.88 12.99 -8.27
C ALA A 164 -20.90 12.47 -9.33
N GLY A 165 -19.98 11.59 -8.92
CA GLY A 165 -19.08 10.85 -9.81
C GLY A 165 -18.26 11.74 -10.75
N GLN A 166 -18.30 11.48 -12.05
CA GLN A 166 -17.58 12.26 -13.07
C GLN A 166 -18.08 13.71 -13.20
N ALA A 167 -19.27 14.04 -12.70
CA ALA A 167 -19.78 15.41 -12.71
C ALA A 167 -18.95 16.32 -11.78
N GLY A 168 -18.55 15.82 -10.61
CA GLY A 168 -17.70 16.55 -9.67
C GLY A 168 -16.36 17.00 -10.28
N TYR A 169 -15.74 16.14 -11.08
CA TYR A 169 -14.53 16.49 -11.84
C TYR A 169 -14.77 17.60 -12.86
N ARG A 170 -15.88 17.54 -13.59
CA ARG A 170 -16.24 18.58 -14.58
C ARG A 170 -16.49 19.91 -13.88
N THR A 171 -17.16 19.86 -12.73
CA THR A 171 -17.43 21.03 -11.89
C THR A 171 -16.15 21.67 -11.39
N SER A 172 -15.19 20.89 -10.89
CA SER A 172 -13.92 21.43 -10.41
C SER A 172 -13.11 22.10 -11.52
N LYS A 173 -13.03 21.49 -12.70
CA LYS A 173 -12.35 22.09 -13.86
C LYS A 173 -13.05 23.35 -14.37
N ALA A 174 -14.38 23.35 -14.39
CA ALA A 174 -15.16 24.51 -14.79
C ALA A 174 -14.94 25.71 -13.84
N LEU A 175 -15.04 25.48 -12.52
CA LEU A 175 -14.84 26.53 -11.52
C LEU A 175 -13.40 27.04 -11.49
N ALA A 176 -12.41 26.14 -11.56
CA ALA A 176 -11.00 26.54 -11.59
C ALA A 176 -10.68 27.47 -12.78
N GLU A 177 -11.18 27.16 -13.98
CA GLU A 177 -10.99 28.02 -15.14
C GLU A 177 -11.75 29.34 -15.00
N LYS A 178 -13.03 29.32 -14.57
CA LYS A 178 -13.81 30.54 -14.36
C LYS A 178 -13.14 31.47 -13.36
N SER A 179 -12.67 30.95 -12.24
CA SER A 179 -11.96 31.73 -11.21
C SER A 179 -10.60 32.27 -11.70
N ALA A 180 -9.92 31.58 -12.62
CA ALA A 180 -8.71 32.12 -13.26
C ALA A 180 -9.02 33.36 -14.12
N TRP A 181 -10.11 33.32 -14.91
CA TRP A 181 -10.55 34.47 -15.71
C TRP A 181 -11.08 35.62 -14.84
N GLU A 182 -11.81 35.32 -13.77
CA GLU A 182 -12.25 36.30 -12.77
C GLU A 182 -11.04 36.99 -12.12
N PHE A 183 -10.03 36.24 -11.71
CA PHE A 183 -8.80 36.80 -11.16
C PHE A 183 -8.15 37.83 -12.09
N VAL A 184 -8.00 37.50 -13.39
CA VAL A 184 -7.41 38.41 -14.38
C VAL A 184 -8.26 39.66 -14.57
N LYS A 185 -9.59 39.50 -14.63
CA LYS A 185 -10.53 40.61 -14.78
C LYS A 185 -10.47 41.58 -13.60
N GLU A 186 -10.39 41.06 -12.37
CA GLU A 186 -10.40 41.85 -11.14
C GLU A 186 -9.05 42.49 -10.83
N ASN A 187 -7.96 41.72 -10.96
CA ASN A 187 -6.64 42.15 -10.50
C ASN A 187 -5.80 42.82 -11.59
N LYS A 188 -6.19 42.69 -12.87
CA LYS A 188 -5.50 43.27 -14.03
C LYS A 188 -3.97 43.04 -13.97
N PRO A 189 -3.51 41.78 -13.88
CA PRO A 189 -2.10 41.48 -13.73
C PRO A 189 -1.27 41.93 -14.94
N SER A 190 0.06 41.96 -14.79
CA SER A 190 1.00 42.35 -15.86
C SER A 190 1.12 41.32 -17.00
N PHE A 191 0.50 40.15 -16.84
CA PHE A 191 0.54 39.05 -17.81
C PHE A 191 -0.82 38.82 -18.49
N SER A 192 -0.79 38.26 -19.69
CA SER A 192 -1.97 37.69 -20.33
C SER A 192 -2.22 36.25 -19.88
N LEU A 193 -3.49 35.84 -19.80
CA LEU A 193 -3.87 34.45 -19.55
C LEU A 193 -4.34 33.77 -20.85
N THR A 194 -3.92 32.53 -21.05
CA THR A 194 -4.44 31.64 -22.10
C THR A 194 -4.85 30.32 -21.46
N ALA A 195 -6.06 29.83 -21.75
CA ALA A 195 -6.53 28.52 -21.29
C ALA A 195 -6.55 27.51 -22.43
N LEU A 196 -5.93 26.35 -22.21
CA LEU A 196 -5.98 25.23 -23.16
C LEU A 196 -6.90 24.14 -22.60
N ASN A 197 -7.85 23.68 -23.41
CA ASN A 197 -8.91 22.75 -22.99
C ASN A 197 -8.77 21.37 -23.66
N PRO A 198 -7.74 20.57 -23.34
CA PRO A 198 -7.60 19.25 -23.94
C PRO A 198 -8.69 18.27 -23.44
N PRO A 199 -9.14 17.33 -24.27
CA PRO A 199 -9.98 16.21 -23.86
C PRO A 199 -9.10 15.09 -23.28
N LEU A 200 -9.33 13.80 -23.63
CA LEU A 200 -8.38 12.74 -23.26
C LEU A 200 -7.06 12.93 -24.01
N ILE A 201 -5.94 12.74 -23.30
CA ILE A 201 -4.61 12.95 -23.87
C ILE A 201 -3.94 11.58 -24.02
N PHE A 202 -3.75 11.13 -25.26
CA PHE A 202 -3.02 9.90 -25.57
C PHE A 202 -1.61 10.22 -26.04
N GLY A 203 -0.71 9.25 -26.04
CA GLY A 203 0.62 9.45 -26.60
C GLY A 203 1.69 8.61 -25.91
N PRO A 204 2.92 8.63 -26.46
CA PRO A 204 4.01 7.81 -25.95
C PRO A 204 4.32 8.15 -24.48
N VAL A 205 4.45 7.10 -23.67
CA VAL A 205 4.89 7.18 -22.28
C VAL A 205 6.39 6.89 -22.24
N LYS A 206 7.17 7.70 -21.51
CA LYS A 206 8.62 7.49 -21.41
C LYS A 206 8.94 6.19 -20.64
N PRO A 207 9.96 5.42 -21.04
CA PRO A 207 10.33 4.14 -20.41
C PRO A 207 10.57 4.23 -18.88
N ASN A 208 11.06 5.37 -18.40
CA ASN A 208 11.38 5.60 -16.98
C ASN A 208 10.18 6.09 -16.14
N THR A 209 8.94 5.93 -16.61
CA THR A 209 7.77 6.16 -15.76
C THR A 209 7.65 5.00 -14.77
N SER A 210 8.23 5.19 -13.59
CA SER A 210 8.43 4.19 -12.52
C SER A 210 7.15 3.64 -11.85
N SER A 211 5.99 3.69 -12.50
CA SER A 211 4.80 2.88 -12.17
C SER A 211 3.60 3.25 -13.07
N LEU A 212 2.71 2.28 -13.28
CA LEU A 212 1.38 2.47 -13.88
C LEU A 212 0.55 3.56 -13.16
N GLN A 213 0.86 3.87 -11.90
CA GLN A 213 0.21 4.93 -11.11
C GLN A 213 0.59 6.36 -11.55
N ASN A 214 1.70 6.56 -12.26
CA ASN A 214 2.13 7.87 -12.78
C ASN A 214 1.63 8.12 -14.22
N MET A 215 0.92 7.16 -14.82
CA MET A 215 0.29 7.33 -16.13
C MET A 215 -0.98 8.18 -15.98
N ASN A 216 -1.27 9.02 -16.98
CA ASN A 216 -2.55 9.72 -16.98
C ASN A 216 -3.70 8.72 -17.15
N THR A 217 -4.88 9.07 -16.66
CA THR A 217 -6.10 8.24 -16.76
C THR A 217 -6.40 7.81 -18.20
N SER A 218 -5.99 8.62 -19.19
CA SER A 218 -6.17 8.33 -20.60
C SER A 218 -5.31 7.16 -21.08
N ASN A 219 -4.02 7.09 -20.74
CA ASN A 219 -3.16 5.97 -21.14
C ASN A 219 -3.37 4.70 -20.29
N ALA A 220 -3.97 4.79 -19.09
CA ALA A 220 -4.40 3.61 -18.34
C ALA A 220 -5.34 2.71 -19.17
N ARG A 221 -6.13 3.32 -20.05
CA ARG A 221 -7.03 2.59 -20.96
C ARG A 221 -6.28 1.74 -21.98
N PHE A 222 -5.15 2.22 -22.49
CA PHE A 222 -4.28 1.41 -23.36
C PHE A 222 -3.71 0.20 -22.61
N VAL A 223 -3.33 0.39 -21.34
CA VAL A 223 -2.80 -0.69 -20.49
C VAL A 223 -3.84 -1.78 -20.26
N GLU A 224 -5.08 -1.42 -19.94
CA GLU A 224 -6.17 -2.39 -19.77
C GLU A 224 -6.38 -3.28 -21.00
N PHE A 225 -6.27 -2.69 -22.21
CA PHE A 225 -6.39 -3.44 -23.47
C PHE A 225 -5.19 -4.35 -23.72
N ILE A 226 -3.95 -3.85 -23.62
CA ILE A 226 -2.75 -4.63 -23.93
C ILE A 226 -2.39 -5.67 -22.85
N THR A 227 -2.96 -5.56 -21.65
CA THR A 227 -2.83 -6.56 -20.58
C THR A 227 -3.93 -7.62 -20.61
N GLY A 228 -4.96 -7.43 -21.43
CA GLY A 228 -6.12 -8.32 -21.49
C GLY A 228 -7.10 -8.19 -20.32
N ALA A 229 -6.93 -7.19 -19.44
CA ALA A 229 -7.79 -6.99 -18.27
C ALA A 229 -9.28 -6.79 -18.63
N VAL A 230 -9.55 -6.25 -19.82
CA VAL A 230 -10.91 -5.99 -20.33
C VAL A 230 -11.28 -6.87 -21.52
N LYS A 231 -10.53 -7.95 -21.80
CA LYS A 231 -10.74 -8.85 -22.95
C LYS A 231 -12.18 -9.35 -23.05
N GLU A 232 -12.76 -9.78 -21.94
CA GLU A 232 -14.12 -10.34 -21.89
C GLU A 232 -15.22 -9.27 -22.03
N LYS A 233 -14.90 -7.99 -21.82
CA LYS A 233 -15.88 -6.89 -21.91
C LYS A 233 -15.19 -5.53 -22.09
N CYS A 234 -15.24 -4.99 -23.31
CA CYS A 234 -14.74 -3.66 -23.62
C CYS A 234 -15.51 -2.60 -22.81
N PRO A 235 -14.83 -1.66 -22.12
CA PRO A 235 -15.50 -0.64 -21.34
C PRO A 235 -16.24 0.37 -22.23
N PRO A 236 -17.31 1.03 -21.73
CA PRO A 236 -17.92 2.15 -22.43
C PRO A 236 -16.94 3.29 -22.70
N THR A 237 -17.05 3.92 -23.87
CA THR A 237 -16.14 4.99 -24.31
C THR A 237 -16.11 6.18 -23.33
N GLY A 238 -17.27 6.60 -22.80
CA GLY A 238 -17.42 7.55 -21.68
C GLY A 238 -17.00 9.01 -21.94
N SER A 239 -15.81 9.26 -22.51
CA SER A 239 -15.30 10.56 -22.95
C SER A 239 -15.15 10.55 -24.46
N LEU A 240 -15.55 11.65 -25.12
CA LEU A 240 -15.97 11.60 -26.52
C LEU A 240 -14.93 12.12 -27.50
N PHE A 241 -13.85 12.74 -27.02
CA PHE A 241 -12.78 13.32 -27.82
C PHE A 241 -11.41 12.97 -27.26
N TRP A 242 -10.39 13.06 -28.11
CA TRP A 242 -9.00 12.79 -27.74
C TRP A 242 -8.02 13.75 -28.45
N VAL A 243 -6.77 13.74 -28.00
CA VAL A 243 -5.64 14.46 -28.62
C VAL A 243 -4.30 13.81 -28.25
N ASP A 244 -3.27 13.96 -29.09
CA ASP A 244 -1.91 13.51 -28.79
C ASP A 244 -1.20 14.48 -27.80
N VAL A 245 -0.47 13.93 -26.83
CA VAL A 245 0.27 14.68 -25.81
C VAL A 245 1.27 15.66 -26.41
N ARG A 246 1.86 15.34 -27.56
CA ARG A 246 2.82 16.18 -28.28
C ARG A 246 2.14 17.40 -28.88
N ASP A 247 0.90 17.27 -29.35
CA ASP A 247 0.12 18.38 -29.88
C ASP A 247 -0.32 19.32 -28.74
N VAL A 248 -0.73 18.76 -27.61
CA VAL A 248 -1.07 19.54 -26.41
C VAL A 248 0.18 20.26 -25.86
N ALA A 249 1.32 19.58 -25.81
CA ALA A 249 2.57 20.18 -25.36
C ALA A 249 2.99 21.35 -26.26
N LEU A 250 2.92 21.17 -27.58
CA LEU A 250 3.18 22.21 -28.56
C LEU A 250 2.21 23.39 -28.41
N ALA A 251 0.92 23.13 -28.19
CA ALA A 251 -0.07 24.17 -27.95
C ALA A 251 0.28 25.04 -26.73
N HIS A 252 0.76 24.45 -25.63
CA HIS A 252 1.19 25.21 -24.44
C HIS A 252 2.39 26.12 -24.73
N VAL A 253 3.37 25.64 -25.51
CA VAL A 253 4.52 26.46 -25.88
C VAL A 253 4.11 27.58 -26.83
N LEU A 254 3.27 27.29 -27.81
CA LEU A 254 2.77 28.31 -28.75
C LEU A 254 1.90 29.36 -28.06
N ALA A 255 1.15 28.99 -27.02
CA ALA A 255 0.35 29.91 -26.23
C ALA A 255 1.18 31.00 -25.53
N ILE A 256 2.45 30.73 -25.20
CA ILE A 256 3.36 31.73 -24.61
C ILE A 256 4.24 32.43 -25.66
N GLU A 257 4.27 31.94 -26.90
CA GLU A 257 5.05 32.51 -28.01
C GLU A 257 4.23 33.46 -28.89
N LYS A 258 2.94 33.18 -29.06
CA LYS A 258 2.07 33.87 -30.01
C LYS A 258 1.22 34.93 -29.31
N PRO A 259 1.40 36.22 -29.64
CA PRO A 259 0.58 37.29 -29.06
C PRO A 259 -0.92 37.11 -29.28
N GLU A 260 -1.32 36.45 -30.38
CA GLU A 260 -2.71 36.17 -30.73
C GLU A 260 -3.39 35.27 -29.70
N ALA A 261 -2.63 34.51 -28.90
CA ALA A 261 -3.14 33.63 -27.86
C ALA A 261 -3.54 34.35 -26.58
N ALA A 262 -3.09 35.60 -26.39
CA ALA A 262 -3.34 36.38 -25.20
C ALA A 262 -4.85 36.60 -24.97
N GLY A 263 -5.33 36.25 -23.79
CA GLY A 263 -6.74 36.46 -23.40
C GLY A 263 -7.73 35.50 -24.05
N LYS A 264 -7.26 34.36 -24.59
CA LYS A 264 -8.11 33.40 -25.31
C LYS A 264 -8.12 32.01 -24.68
N ARG A 265 -9.14 31.25 -25.08
CA ARG A 265 -9.27 29.80 -24.86
C ARG A 265 -8.99 29.07 -26.17
N TYR A 266 -8.49 27.86 -26.10
CA TYR A 266 -8.30 26.97 -27.25
C TYR A 266 -8.78 25.55 -26.95
N PHE A 267 -9.60 25.00 -27.84
CA PHE A 267 -10.04 23.61 -27.76
C PHE A 267 -9.03 22.72 -28.49
N VAL A 268 -8.18 22.06 -27.70
CA VAL A 268 -7.04 21.29 -28.22
C VAL A 268 -7.45 19.83 -28.38
N ALA A 269 -8.20 19.53 -29.44
CA ALA A 269 -8.78 18.21 -29.69
C ALA A 269 -8.56 17.78 -31.14
N ALA A 270 -8.10 16.54 -31.34
CA ALA A 270 -7.86 15.96 -32.66
C ALA A 270 -9.17 15.48 -33.32
N GLY A 271 -10.06 14.86 -32.54
CA GLY A 271 -11.29 14.30 -33.06
C GLY A 271 -12.07 13.46 -32.06
N PRO A 272 -13.25 12.95 -32.44
CA PRO A 272 -13.94 11.92 -31.69
C PRO A 272 -13.20 10.57 -31.77
N PHE A 273 -13.44 9.71 -30.78
CA PHE A 273 -13.03 8.30 -30.83
C PHE A 273 -14.03 7.42 -30.08
N SER A 274 -13.94 6.12 -30.33
CA SER A 274 -14.56 5.04 -29.55
C SER A 274 -13.51 4.06 -29.06
N ASN A 275 -13.82 3.32 -27.99
CA ASN A 275 -12.94 2.26 -27.51
C ASN A 275 -12.77 1.14 -28.53
N VAL A 276 -13.74 0.93 -29.42
CA VAL A 276 -13.60 -0.03 -30.53
C VAL A 276 -12.55 0.44 -31.53
N GLU A 277 -12.54 1.72 -31.91
CA GLU A 277 -11.48 2.27 -32.77
C GLU A 277 -10.11 2.18 -32.10
N LEU A 278 -10.05 2.38 -30.78
CA LEU A 278 -8.81 2.22 -30.01
C LEU A 278 -8.32 0.77 -30.00
N VAL A 279 -9.23 -0.20 -29.80
CA VAL A 279 -8.92 -1.63 -29.88
C VAL A 279 -8.44 -2.01 -31.28
N ALA A 280 -9.10 -1.53 -32.33
CA ALA A 280 -8.67 -1.76 -33.71
C ALA A 280 -7.25 -1.23 -33.94
N PHE A 281 -7.00 0.03 -33.54
CA PHE A 281 -5.68 0.65 -33.63
C PHE A 281 -4.59 -0.18 -32.91
N ILE A 282 -4.85 -0.65 -31.69
CA ILE A 282 -3.89 -1.47 -30.94
C ILE A 282 -3.64 -2.80 -31.66
N GLY A 283 -4.70 -3.46 -32.13
CA GLY A 283 -4.59 -4.75 -32.83
C GLY A 283 -3.83 -4.66 -34.16
N GLU A 284 -3.94 -3.53 -34.87
CA GLU A 284 -3.23 -3.27 -36.12
C GLU A 284 -1.78 -2.84 -35.89
N SER A 285 -1.56 -1.94 -34.94
CA SER A 285 -0.23 -1.34 -34.68
C SER A 285 0.67 -2.25 -33.85
N PHE A 286 0.08 -3.11 -33.02
CA PHE A 286 0.80 -4.02 -32.11
C PHE A 286 0.20 -5.44 -32.19
N PRO A 287 0.44 -6.20 -33.29
CA PRO A 287 -0.22 -7.48 -33.54
C PRO A 287 -0.06 -8.53 -32.44
N LYS A 288 1.01 -8.46 -31.64
CA LYS A 288 1.25 -9.33 -30.48
C LYS A 288 0.17 -9.25 -29.39
N TYR A 289 -0.58 -8.15 -29.31
CA TYR A 289 -1.65 -7.99 -28.33
C TYR A 289 -3.01 -8.44 -28.84
N LYS A 290 -3.11 -8.83 -30.10
CA LYS A 290 -4.40 -9.12 -30.74
C LYS A 290 -5.23 -10.15 -29.98
N ASP A 291 -4.58 -11.15 -29.37
CA ASP A 291 -5.24 -12.20 -28.59
C ASP A 291 -5.69 -11.75 -27.18
N LEU A 292 -5.24 -10.58 -26.73
CA LEU A 292 -5.60 -9.96 -25.45
C LEU A 292 -6.75 -8.95 -25.62
N LEU A 293 -7.06 -8.55 -26.86
CA LEU A 293 -8.06 -7.53 -27.13
C LEU A 293 -9.49 -8.10 -27.11
N PRO A 294 -10.48 -7.28 -26.70
CA PRO A 294 -11.89 -7.66 -26.82
C PRO A 294 -12.27 -7.90 -28.28
N SER A 295 -13.13 -8.89 -28.52
CA SER A 295 -13.63 -9.22 -29.85
C SER A 295 -15.10 -9.65 -29.81
N GLY A 296 -15.76 -9.66 -30.98
CA GLY A 296 -17.16 -10.07 -31.10
C GLY A 296 -18.10 -9.24 -30.21
N GLU A 297 -18.95 -9.91 -29.44
CA GLU A 297 -19.92 -9.26 -28.55
C GLU A 297 -19.26 -8.44 -27.43
N ALA A 298 -18.03 -8.79 -27.03
CA ALA A 298 -17.30 -8.05 -26.01
C ALA A 298 -16.99 -6.59 -26.42
N LEU A 299 -17.00 -6.28 -27.73
CA LEU A 299 -16.79 -4.92 -28.24
C LEU A 299 -18.02 -4.03 -28.15
N VAL A 300 -19.23 -4.60 -28.04
CA VAL A 300 -20.50 -3.86 -28.12
C VAL A 300 -20.56 -2.67 -27.16
N PRO A 301 -20.17 -2.78 -25.87
CA PRO A 301 -20.27 -1.65 -24.96
C PRO A 301 -19.30 -0.50 -25.30
N GLY A 302 -18.20 -0.78 -26.00
CA GLY A 302 -17.19 0.21 -26.39
C GLY A 302 -17.51 0.98 -27.67
N GLN A 303 -18.61 0.65 -28.36
CA GLN A 303 -19.01 1.32 -29.61
C GLN A 303 -19.53 2.74 -29.36
N TYR A 304 -19.64 3.51 -30.44
CA TYR A 304 -20.44 4.74 -30.40
C TYR A 304 -21.91 4.45 -30.07
N PRO A 305 -22.64 5.44 -29.52
CA PRO A 305 -24.09 5.41 -29.53
C PRO A 305 -24.66 5.20 -30.95
N LYS A 306 -25.88 4.65 -31.02
CA LYS A 306 -26.57 4.43 -32.30
C LYS A 306 -26.70 5.76 -33.07
N GLY A 307 -26.01 5.86 -34.21
CA GLY A 307 -25.95 7.09 -35.04
C GLY A 307 -24.56 7.73 -35.15
N GLY A 308 -23.53 7.19 -34.50
CA GLY A 308 -22.15 7.68 -34.59
C GLY A 308 -21.75 8.56 -33.40
N PRO A 309 -20.65 9.34 -33.52
CA PRO A 309 -20.20 10.20 -32.42
C PRO A 309 -21.29 11.22 -32.07
N PRO A 310 -21.65 11.35 -30.78
CA PRO A 310 -22.77 12.20 -30.36
C PRO A 310 -22.49 13.70 -30.50
N TYR A 311 -21.24 14.12 -30.72
CA TYR A 311 -20.87 15.52 -30.92
C TYR A 311 -19.71 15.64 -31.92
N LYS A 312 -19.58 16.84 -32.52
CA LYS A 312 -18.46 17.22 -33.39
C LYS A 312 -17.47 18.12 -32.65
N VAL A 313 -16.24 18.19 -33.15
CA VAL A 313 -15.21 19.14 -32.70
C VAL A 313 -15.04 20.23 -33.74
N ASP A 314 -14.90 21.47 -33.28
CA ASP A 314 -14.34 22.57 -34.05
C ASP A 314 -13.09 23.07 -33.30
N ASN A 315 -11.94 22.78 -33.89
CA ASN A 315 -10.62 23.16 -33.40
C ASN A 315 -9.97 24.23 -34.31
N SER A 316 -10.77 24.87 -35.19
CA SER A 316 -10.28 25.76 -36.23
C SER A 316 -9.45 26.94 -35.68
N ARG A 317 -9.79 27.45 -34.49
CA ARG A 317 -9.04 28.53 -33.83
C ARG A 317 -7.61 28.10 -33.48
N SER A 318 -7.45 26.90 -32.92
CA SER A 318 -6.14 26.35 -32.58
C SER A 318 -5.29 26.07 -33.83
N VAL A 319 -5.92 25.66 -34.93
CA VAL A 319 -5.24 25.47 -36.22
C VAL A 319 -4.84 26.81 -36.83
N ALA A 320 -5.75 27.78 -36.88
CA ALA A 320 -5.52 29.07 -37.54
C ALA A 320 -4.55 29.98 -36.77
N GLU A 321 -4.72 30.08 -35.45
CA GLU A 321 -3.95 31.03 -34.64
C GLU A 321 -2.68 30.38 -34.07
N LEU A 322 -2.78 29.18 -33.48
CA LEU A 322 -1.59 28.49 -32.97
C LEU A 322 -0.82 27.75 -34.07
N GLY A 323 -1.43 27.44 -35.21
CA GLY A 323 -0.75 26.71 -36.29
C GLY A 323 -0.57 25.24 -35.98
N LEU A 324 -1.48 24.67 -35.17
CA LEU A 324 -1.43 23.25 -34.82
C LEU A 324 -1.85 22.39 -36.01
N THR A 325 -1.14 21.27 -36.17
CA THR A 325 -1.56 20.13 -36.98
C THR A 325 -1.72 18.95 -36.03
N TYR A 326 -2.93 18.39 -35.98
CA TYR A 326 -3.23 17.29 -35.08
C TYR A 326 -2.81 15.94 -35.67
N ARG A 327 -2.16 15.13 -34.84
CA ARG A 327 -1.76 13.77 -35.20
C ARG A 327 -2.97 12.84 -35.22
N SER A 328 -2.96 11.88 -36.14
CA SER A 328 -3.96 10.80 -36.17
C SER A 328 -3.65 9.74 -35.10
N LEU A 329 -4.62 8.82 -34.84
CA LEU A 329 -4.39 7.71 -33.91
C LEU A 329 -3.22 6.83 -34.38
N GLU A 330 -3.08 6.62 -35.69
CA GLU A 330 -2.02 5.84 -36.31
C GLU A 330 -0.63 6.46 -36.06
N GLU A 331 -0.53 7.79 -36.05
CA GLU A 331 0.71 8.53 -35.80
C GLU A 331 1.14 8.52 -34.32
N ILE A 332 0.33 7.97 -33.42
CA ILE A 332 0.73 7.71 -32.03
C ILE A 332 1.85 6.67 -31.99
N ALA A 333 1.80 5.63 -32.84
CA ALA A 333 2.76 4.52 -32.84
C ALA A 333 4.07 4.81 -33.60
N ALA A 334 4.06 5.73 -34.56
CA ALA A 334 5.22 6.04 -35.39
C ALA A 334 6.16 7.08 -34.73
N GLN A 335 7.40 6.69 -34.41
CA GLN A 335 8.46 7.66 -34.06
C GLN A 335 9.26 8.09 -35.31
N PRO A 336 9.48 9.39 -35.55
CA PRO A 336 10.49 9.85 -36.50
C PRO A 336 11.90 9.81 -35.87
N ASN A 337 12.73 8.89 -36.38
CA ASN A 337 14.20 8.70 -36.25
C ASN A 337 15.06 9.67 -35.41
N GLN A 338 15.88 9.11 -34.50
CA GLN A 338 17.34 8.98 -34.66
C GLN A 338 17.87 7.83 -33.78
N ASN A 339 18.78 7.01 -34.33
CA ASN A 339 19.30 5.72 -33.83
C ASN A 339 18.36 4.50 -33.93
N ARG A 340 18.44 3.83 -35.09
CA ARG A 340 17.80 2.54 -35.44
C ARG A 340 18.52 1.31 -34.89
N ARG A 341 19.05 1.39 -33.68
CA ARG A 341 19.37 0.25 -32.82
C ARG A 341 18.81 0.64 -31.45
N ASP A 342 18.04 -0.23 -30.83
CA ASP A 342 17.32 -0.02 -29.56
C ASP A 342 15.87 0.51 -29.72
N VAL A 343 15.08 -0.21 -30.51
CA VAL A 343 13.69 -0.47 -30.11
C VAL A 343 13.51 -1.98 -30.20
N PRO A 344 13.61 -2.69 -29.06
CA PRO A 344 12.41 -3.34 -28.54
C PRO A 344 12.47 -3.64 -27.02
N GLU A 345 11.72 -2.95 -26.14
CA GLU A 345 11.65 -3.40 -24.72
C GLU A 345 10.51 -2.84 -23.85
N ALA A 346 9.65 -1.96 -24.36
CA ALA A 346 8.55 -1.44 -23.55
C ALA A 346 7.39 -2.45 -23.35
N PHE A 347 7.41 -3.61 -24.02
CA PHE A 347 6.17 -4.31 -24.33
C PHE A 347 6.25 -5.82 -24.69
N ASP A 348 7.40 -6.51 -24.63
CA ASP A 348 7.48 -7.98 -24.88
C ASP A 348 8.31 -8.70 -23.81
N GLY A 349 7.71 -9.69 -23.15
CA GLY A 349 8.40 -10.75 -22.42
C GLY A 349 8.18 -12.06 -23.18
N ASP A 350 9.24 -12.57 -23.78
CA ASP A 350 9.25 -13.73 -24.67
C ASP A 350 8.88 -15.03 -23.93
N ASN A 351 7.99 -15.81 -24.54
CA ASN A 351 7.50 -17.12 -24.07
C ASN A 351 7.81 -18.12 -25.19
N SER A 352 8.90 -18.88 -25.07
CA SER A 352 9.17 -19.99 -25.97
C SER A 352 9.68 -21.22 -25.24
N VAL A 353 8.81 -22.24 -25.08
CA VAL A 353 9.20 -23.65 -24.98
C VAL A 353 8.18 -24.55 -25.70
N ALA A 354 8.71 -25.21 -26.75
CA ALA A 354 8.43 -26.53 -27.31
C ALA A 354 6.99 -27.04 -27.54
N GLN A 355 6.71 -27.31 -28.82
CA GLN A 355 5.65 -28.16 -29.35
C GLN A 355 5.91 -29.66 -29.09
N SER A 356 4.86 -30.41 -28.75
CA SER A 356 4.70 -31.80 -29.21
C SER A 356 3.24 -32.26 -29.18
N GLY A 357 2.78 -32.86 -30.29
CA GLY A 357 1.84 -34.00 -30.26
C GLY A 357 0.34 -33.72 -30.52
N ASN A 358 -0.14 -34.25 -31.65
CA ASN A 358 -1.49 -34.13 -32.23
C ASN A 358 -2.47 -35.22 -31.66
N PRO A 359 -3.69 -35.50 -32.20
CA PRO A 359 -5.01 -35.08 -31.69
C PRO A 359 -6.03 -36.22 -31.40
N ARG A 360 -7.24 -35.83 -30.93
CA ARG A 360 -8.52 -36.59 -30.79
C ARG A 360 -8.60 -37.46 -29.50
N GLU A 361 -9.71 -37.58 -28.77
CA GLU A 361 -11.10 -37.85 -29.19
C GLU A 361 -12.09 -37.64 -28.01
N ASN A 362 -13.39 -37.52 -28.30
CA ASN A 362 -14.51 -37.30 -27.35
C ASN A 362 -14.60 -38.31 -26.20
N THR A 363 -14.80 -37.85 -24.96
CA THR A 363 -15.61 -38.55 -23.95
C THR A 363 -16.25 -37.55 -22.97
N ILE A 364 -17.57 -37.59 -22.88
CA ILE A 364 -18.37 -36.86 -21.87
C ILE A 364 -18.10 -37.51 -20.52
N ILE A 365 -17.45 -36.80 -19.60
CA ILE A 365 -17.39 -37.15 -18.18
C ILE A 365 -17.65 -35.87 -17.38
N MET A 366 -18.56 -35.98 -16.42
CA MET A 366 -19.05 -34.96 -15.49
C MET A 366 -17.93 -34.04 -14.99
N ALA A 367 -18.10 -32.72 -15.16
CA ALA A 367 -17.18 -31.72 -14.65
C ALA A 367 -17.27 -31.67 -13.12
N GLU A 368 -16.24 -32.19 -12.44
CA GLU A 368 -15.83 -31.68 -11.15
C GLU A 368 -15.15 -30.32 -11.35
N ASP A 369 -15.62 -29.35 -10.56
CA ASP A 369 -15.14 -27.98 -10.49
C ASP A 369 -13.64 -27.93 -10.15
N SER A 370 -12.82 -27.43 -11.06
CA SER A 370 -11.39 -27.16 -10.79
C SER A 370 -10.85 -26.01 -11.64
N SER A 371 -11.45 -24.83 -11.50
CA SER A 371 -10.71 -23.59 -11.74
C SER A 371 -9.99 -23.19 -10.45
N THR A 372 -8.88 -23.85 -10.12
CA THR A 372 -8.13 -23.49 -8.91
C THR A 372 -7.40 -22.16 -9.15
N SER A 373 -8.05 -21.06 -8.77
CA SER A 373 -7.37 -19.77 -8.59
C SER A 373 -6.16 -19.98 -7.66
N LYS A 374 -5.01 -19.40 -8.03
CA LYS A 374 -3.79 -19.51 -7.23
C LYS A 374 -4.03 -18.91 -5.84
N LYS A 375 -3.57 -19.61 -4.79
CA LYS A 375 -3.62 -19.13 -3.40
C LYS A 375 -2.97 -17.75 -3.30
N GLN A 376 -3.71 -16.77 -2.77
CA GLN A 376 -3.20 -15.42 -2.52
C GLN A 376 -2.26 -15.44 -1.31
N ILE A 377 -1.16 -14.70 -1.41
CA ILE A 377 -0.15 -14.56 -0.37
C ILE A 377 -0.52 -13.41 0.55
N ILE A 378 -0.67 -13.71 1.83
CA ILE A 378 -0.76 -12.70 2.87
C ILE A 378 0.63 -12.08 3.08
N LEU A 379 0.72 -10.76 3.08
CA LEU A 379 1.94 -10.04 3.48
C LEU A 379 1.64 -9.11 4.65
N ASN A 380 2.39 -9.31 5.73
CA ASN A 380 2.37 -8.48 6.91
C ASN A 380 3.74 -7.83 7.13
N ALA A 381 3.76 -6.59 7.56
CA ALA A 381 5.00 -5.92 7.96
C ALA A 381 5.33 -6.28 9.41
N PHE A 382 6.48 -6.90 9.66
CA PHE A 382 6.87 -7.28 11.01
C PHE A 382 7.75 -6.21 11.66
N VAL A 383 7.18 -5.50 12.63
CA VAL A 383 7.76 -4.32 13.27
C VAL A 383 7.70 -4.45 14.79
N MET A 384 8.38 -3.54 15.50
CA MET A 384 8.38 -3.48 16.97
C MET A 384 8.65 -2.03 17.39
N ASN A 385 8.05 -1.58 18.49
CA ASN A 385 8.15 -0.19 18.95
C ASN A 385 9.48 0.07 19.71
N THR A 386 10.60 -0.03 18.97
CA THR A 386 12.00 -0.03 19.44
C THR A 386 12.92 0.52 18.34
N PRO A 387 14.12 1.06 18.65
CA PRO A 387 15.09 1.45 17.64
C PRO A 387 15.71 0.28 16.86
N GLY A 388 15.71 -0.94 17.40
CA GLY A 388 16.22 -2.13 16.71
C GLY A 388 15.38 -3.36 17.04
N HIS A 389 14.93 -4.10 16.02
CA HIS A 389 14.07 -5.28 16.21
C HIS A 389 14.84 -6.60 15.99
N GLN A 390 15.09 -6.98 14.74
CA GLN A 390 15.73 -8.26 14.37
C GLN A 390 17.13 -8.10 13.75
N SER A 391 17.55 -6.86 13.48
CA SER A 391 18.82 -6.55 12.80
C SER A 391 19.62 -5.56 13.67
N PRO A 392 20.38 -6.03 14.68
CA PRO A 392 21.11 -5.18 15.62
C PRO A 392 22.16 -4.30 14.94
N GLY A 393 22.22 -3.02 15.33
CA GLY A 393 23.17 -2.04 14.79
C GLY A 393 22.69 -1.29 13.55
N LEU A 394 21.69 -1.82 12.83
CA LEU A 394 21.19 -1.25 11.57
C LEU A 394 20.41 0.05 11.73
N TRP A 395 20.09 0.49 12.95
CA TRP A 395 19.52 1.82 13.20
C TRP A 395 20.42 2.95 12.69
N ARG A 396 21.72 2.68 12.53
CA ARG A 396 22.73 3.61 11.98
C ARG A 396 22.69 3.72 10.46
N HIS A 397 22.07 2.77 9.77
CA HIS A 397 22.01 2.76 8.31
C HIS A 397 21.20 3.98 7.81
N PRO A 398 21.67 4.75 6.80
CA PRO A 398 21.02 6.00 6.39
C PRO A 398 19.54 5.88 5.96
N ARG A 399 19.16 4.73 5.38
CA ARG A 399 17.76 4.42 5.02
C ARG A 399 16.89 3.96 6.20
N ASN A 400 17.48 3.72 7.37
CA ASN A 400 16.74 3.28 8.55
C ASN A 400 16.33 4.48 9.41
N LYS A 401 15.04 4.61 9.66
CA LYS A 401 14.44 5.70 10.45
C LYS A 401 13.92 5.23 11.81
N THR A 402 14.15 3.99 12.21
CA THR A 402 13.70 3.38 13.48
C THR A 402 14.16 4.12 14.73
N ALA A 403 15.27 4.88 14.69
CA ALA A 403 15.63 5.80 15.79
C ALA A 403 14.53 6.83 16.12
N GLN A 404 13.58 7.05 15.19
CA GLN A 404 12.42 7.90 15.34
C GLN A 404 11.18 7.19 15.90
N TYR A 405 11.28 5.95 16.42
CA TYR A 405 10.15 5.18 16.99
C TYR A 405 9.33 5.94 18.07
N LYS A 406 9.90 6.98 18.68
CA LYS A 406 9.21 7.85 19.66
C LYS A 406 8.31 8.91 19.02
N LYS A 407 8.42 9.13 17.71
CA LYS A 407 7.64 10.13 16.97
C LYS A 407 6.40 9.46 16.39
N LEU A 408 5.24 10.04 16.64
CA LEU A 408 3.99 9.53 16.07
C LEU A 408 4.02 9.54 14.53
N SER A 409 4.63 10.56 13.93
CA SER A 409 4.73 10.69 12.48
C SER A 409 5.44 9.50 11.82
N PHE A 410 6.47 8.94 12.46
CA PHE A 410 7.15 7.75 11.93
C PHE A 410 6.20 6.57 11.75
N TRP A 411 5.32 6.34 12.73
CA TRP A 411 4.34 5.26 12.69
C TRP A 411 3.20 5.53 11.72
N THR A 412 2.68 6.76 11.67
CA THR A 412 1.62 7.13 10.72
C THR A 412 2.11 7.06 9.27
N ASP A 413 3.32 7.57 8.99
CA ASP A 413 3.91 7.52 7.65
C ASP A 413 4.12 6.07 7.20
N LEU A 414 4.63 5.21 8.09
CA LEU A 414 4.79 3.78 7.82
C LEU A 414 3.44 3.08 7.59
N ALA A 415 2.42 3.37 8.41
CA ALA A 415 1.10 2.80 8.24
C ALA A 415 0.46 3.20 6.89
N GLN A 416 0.61 4.46 6.45
CA GLN A 416 0.15 4.90 5.13
C GLN A 416 0.88 4.20 3.99
N LEU A 417 2.21 4.04 4.11
CA LEU A 417 3.01 3.31 3.13
C LEU A 417 2.47 1.89 2.96
N LEU A 418 2.28 1.17 4.07
CA LEU A 418 1.83 -0.22 4.06
C LEU A 418 0.38 -0.37 3.55
N ASP A 419 -0.52 0.51 3.99
CA ASP A 419 -1.92 0.53 3.55
C ASP A 419 -2.02 0.79 2.04
N LYS A 420 -1.26 1.76 1.54
CA LYS A 420 -1.20 2.08 0.10
C LYS A 420 -0.59 0.96 -0.73
N ALA A 421 0.44 0.29 -0.21
CA ALA A 421 1.08 -0.84 -0.85
C ALA A 421 0.21 -2.13 -0.80
N GLY A 422 -0.89 -2.11 -0.06
CA GLY A 422 -1.81 -3.24 0.04
C GLY A 422 -1.36 -4.33 1.00
N PHE A 423 -0.44 -4.06 1.94
CA PHE A 423 -0.13 -5.00 3.03
C PHE A 423 -1.41 -5.36 3.81
N HIS A 424 -1.49 -6.60 4.30
CA HIS A 424 -2.66 -7.07 5.04
C HIS A 424 -2.64 -6.53 6.47
N ALA A 425 -1.51 -6.70 7.16
CA ALA A 425 -1.33 -6.20 8.52
C ALA A 425 0.03 -5.56 8.78
N MET A 426 0.06 -4.62 9.72
CA MET A 426 1.24 -4.27 10.49
C MET A 426 1.25 -5.13 11.76
N PHE A 427 2.17 -6.08 11.84
CA PHE A 427 2.35 -6.96 12.98
C PHE A 427 3.42 -6.35 13.91
N ILE A 428 2.99 -5.89 15.08
CA ILE A 428 3.80 -5.15 16.05
C ILE A 428 4.15 -6.10 17.21
N ALA A 429 5.40 -6.57 17.23
CA ALA A 429 5.99 -7.34 18.32
C ALA A 429 6.12 -6.50 19.60
N ASP A 430 6.25 -7.19 20.73
CA ASP A 430 6.53 -6.59 22.03
C ASP A 430 7.28 -7.56 22.96
N THR A 431 8.02 -6.99 23.92
CA THR A 431 8.69 -7.71 25.01
C THR A 431 8.62 -6.88 26.28
N LEU A 432 8.29 -7.50 27.41
CA LEU A 432 8.15 -6.82 28.70
C LEU A 432 9.44 -6.81 29.55
N GLY A 433 10.58 -7.14 28.95
CA GLY A 433 11.87 -7.16 29.62
C GLY A 433 13.02 -7.11 28.62
N PRO A 434 14.18 -6.56 29.01
CA PRO A 434 15.35 -6.52 28.17
C PRO A 434 16.01 -7.89 28.02
N TYR A 435 16.85 -8.04 27.00
CA TYR A 435 17.71 -9.19 26.79
C TYR A 435 18.94 -9.10 27.70
N ASP A 436 19.04 -9.99 28.68
CA ASP A 436 20.03 -9.86 29.77
C ASP A 436 20.71 -11.19 30.18
N VAL A 437 20.80 -12.11 29.22
CA VAL A 437 21.44 -13.43 29.37
C VAL A 437 22.94 -13.40 29.06
N TYR A 438 23.34 -12.64 28.04
CA TYR A 438 24.72 -12.63 27.52
C TYR A 438 25.65 -11.83 28.45
N LYS A 439 26.83 -12.40 28.75
CA LYS A 439 27.80 -11.87 29.73
C LYS A 439 27.22 -11.77 31.14
N GLY A 440 26.54 -12.83 31.57
CA GLY A 440 25.96 -12.97 32.91
C GLY A 440 24.53 -12.46 33.04
N PRO A 441 23.81 -12.92 34.09
CA PRO A 441 22.41 -12.57 34.28
C PRO A 441 22.24 -11.09 34.60
N ALA A 442 21.12 -10.52 34.18
CA ALA A 442 20.79 -9.10 34.39
C ALA A 442 21.74 -8.10 33.69
N ASN A 443 22.55 -8.56 32.73
CA ASN A 443 23.44 -7.70 31.97
C ASN A 443 22.79 -7.22 30.67
N VAL A 444 22.20 -6.02 30.70
CA VAL A 444 21.59 -5.38 29.53
C VAL A 444 22.59 -4.68 28.61
N VAL A 445 23.83 -4.47 29.08
CA VAL A 445 24.84 -3.63 28.40
C VAL A 445 25.06 -4.03 26.94
N PRO A 446 25.15 -5.33 26.58
CA PRO A 446 25.40 -5.73 25.19
C PRO A 446 24.30 -5.31 24.19
N ALA A 447 23.06 -5.11 24.66
CA ALA A 447 21.95 -4.68 23.79
C ALA A 447 21.88 -3.15 23.58
N LEU A 448 22.57 -2.36 24.42
CA LEU A 448 22.34 -0.91 24.49
C LEU A 448 22.80 -0.16 23.24
N ALA A 449 24.03 -0.41 22.76
CA ALA A 449 24.60 0.30 21.63
C ALA A 449 23.90 -0.02 20.30
N SER A 450 23.46 -1.27 20.16
CA SER A 450 22.76 -1.78 18.98
C SER A 450 21.27 -1.43 18.95
N GLY A 451 20.72 -0.99 20.09
CA GLY A 451 19.27 -0.76 20.26
C GLY A 451 18.45 -2.05 20.15
N ALA A 452 19.06 -3.21 20.40
CA ALA A 452 18.46 -4.52 20.18
C ALA A 452 17.29 -4.78 21.13
N GLN A 453 16.08 -4.50 20.66
CA GLN A 453 14.81 -4.57 21.40
C GLN A 453 14.84 -3.81 22.73
N PHE A 454 15.66 -2.75 22.78
CA PHE A 454 15.81 -1.89 23.94
C PHE A 454 16.24 -0.48 23.53
N PRO A 455 15.59 0.58 24.05
CA PRO A 455 14.34 0.57 24.81
C PRO A 455 13.13 0.13 23.96
N VAL A 456 12.02 -0.24 24.61
CA VAL A 456 10.76 -0.64 23.97
C VAL A 456 9.59 0.14 24.58
N ASN A 457 8.69 0.65 23.72
CA ASN A 457 7.47 1.35 24.11
C ASN A 457 6.23 0.46 23.87
N ASP A 458 5.13 0.72 24.58
CA ASP A 458 3.87 -0.01 24.40
C ASP A 458 3.33 0.15 22.95
N PRO A 459 3.02 -0.95 22.24
CA PRO A 459 2.55 -0.90 20.86
C PRO A 459 1.06 -0.54 20.70
N LEU A 460 0.19 -0.81 21.69
CA LEU A 460 -1.26 -0.67 21.52
C LEU A 460 -1.69 0.79 21.37
N TYR A 461 -0.98 1.70 22.04
CA TYR A 461 -1.23 3.15 21.98
C TYR A 461 -0.96 3.78 20.60
N LEU A 462 -0.23 3.09 19.72
CA LEU A 462 0.00 3.57 18.35
C LEU A 462 -1.23 3.38 17.46
N VAL A 463 -2.06 2.37 17.76
CA VAL A 463 -3.11 1.90 16.84
C VAL A 463 -4.15 2.96 16.50
N PRO A 464 -4.77 3.70 17.45
CA PRO A 464 -5.80 4.67 17.10
C PRO A 464 -5.32 5.75 16.11
N ALA A 465 -4.09 6.23 16.29
CA ALA A 465 -3.50 7.24 15.43
C ALA A 465 -3.21 6.69 14.02
N MET A 466 -2.67 5.46 13.92
CA MET A 466 -2.43 4.81 12.62
C MET A 466 -3.75 4.42 11.93
N ALA A 467 -4.74 4.01 12.69
CA ALA A 467 -6.06 3.67 12.17
C ALA A 467 -6.78 4.90 11.61
N SER A 468 -6.65 6.08 12.23
CA SER A 468 -7.30 7.31 11.74
C SER A 468 -6.83 7.80 10.36
N ILE A 469 -5.68 7.30 9.88
CA ILE A 469 -5.01 7.73 8.64
C ILE A 469 -4.89 6.58 7.62
N THR A 470 -5.43 5.40 7.94
CA THR A 470 -5.47 4.22 7.06
C THR A 470 -6.90 3.71 6.95
N LYS A 471 -7.21 2.99 5.87
CA LYS A 471 -8.53 2.43 5.63
C LYS A 471 -8.58 0.91 5.72
N ASN A 472 -7.50 0.21 5.34
CA ASN A 472 -7.54 -1.25 5.14
C ASN A 472 -6.51 -2.00 5.98
N LEU A 473 -5.44 -1.33 6.39
CA LEU A 473 -4.37 -1.95 7.17
C LEU A 473 -4.90 -2.44 8.53
N ILE A 474 -4.59 -3.70 8.83
CA ILE A 474 -4.88 -4.36 10.10
C ILE A 474 -3.70 -4.18 11.06
N PHE A 475 -3.97 -4.05 12.35
CA PHE A 475 -2.94 -3.84 13.37
C PHE A 475 -2.86 -5.04 14.32
N GLY A 476 -1.90 -5.93 14.07
CA GLY A 476 -1.62 -7.09 14.92
C GLY A 476 -0.72 -6.71 16.08
N VAL A 477 -1.30 -6.51 17.27
CA VAL A 477 -0.57 -6.03 18.45
C VAL A 477 -0.25 -7.16 19.39
N THR A 478 1.03 -7.31 19.73
CA THR A 478 1.47 -8.26 20.77
C THR A 478 1.09 -7.75 22.14
N ALA A 479 0.41 -8.60 22.93
CA ALA A 479 0.16 -8.34 24.34
C ALA A 479 0.26 -9.65 25.11
N SER A 480 1.03 -9.64 26.20
CA SER A 480 1.20 -10.81 27.05
C SER A 480 0.05 -10.98 28.02
N LEU A 481 -0.48 -12.20 28.12
CA LEU A 481 -1.50 -12.55 29.10
C LEU A 481 -0.94 -12.99 30.46
N THR A 482 0.39 -13.05 30.60
CA THR A 482 1.04 -13.62 31.78
C THR A 482 0.98 -12.71 33.00
N TYR A 483 1.06 -11.39 32.79
CA TYR A 483 1.22 -10.43 33.89
C TYR A 483 0.03 -9.48 34.07
N GLU A 484 -0.72 -9.21 33.00
CA GLU A 484 -1.92 -8.36 33.07
C GLU A 484 -3.16 -9.20 33.40
N LYS A 485 -4.18 -8.59 34.02
CA LYS A 485 -5.46 -9.26 34.30
C LYS A 485 -6.41 -9.19 33.09
N PRO A 486 -7.21 -10.25 32.83
CA PRO A 486 -8.06 -10.36 31.63
C PRO A 486 -9.10 -9.25 31.49
N TYR A 487 -9.68 -8.77 32.60
CA TYR A 487 -10.70 -7.72 32.56
C TYR A 487 -10.16 -6.38 32.02
N ALA A 488 -8.92 -6.02 32.39
CA ALA A 488 -8.29 -4.79 31.91
C ALA A 488 -7.92 -4.87 30.42
N LEU A 489 -7.36 -6.01 30.00
CA LEU A 489 -7.03 -6.27 28.60
C LEU A 489 -8.28 -6.29 27.72
N ALA A 490 -9.36 -6.95 28.17
CA ALA A 490 -10.62 -7.01 27.45
C ALA A 490 -11.16 -5.62 27.12
N ARG A 491 -11.10 -4.69 28.08
CA ARG A 491 -11.52 -3.30 27.87
C ARG A 491 -10.63 -2.59 26.83
N ARG A 492 -9.30 -2.67 26.96
CA ARG A 492 -8.38 -1.99 26.04
C ARG A 492 -8.57 -2.44 24.60
N PHE A 493 -8.70 -3.75 24.36
CA PHE A 493 -8.93 -4.26 23.01
C PHE A 493 -10.32 -3.92 22.48
N SER A 494 -11.40 -3.95 23.29
CA SER A 494 -12.71 -3.47 22.83
C SER A 494 -12.67 -1.98 22.46
N THR A 495 -11.98 -1.15 23.24
CA THR A 495 -11.79 0.28 22.90
C THR A 495 -11.07 0.45 21.57
N VAL A 496 -9.95 -0.25 21.36
CA VAL A 496 -9.20 -0.13 20.10
C VAL A 496 -9.94 -0.76 18.93
N ASP A 497 -10.72 -1.82 19.15
CA ASP A 497 -11.57 -2.43 18.12
C ASP A 497 -12.65 -1.46 17.64
N HIS A 498 -13.28 -0.71 18.55
CA HIS A 498 -14.16 0.40 18.18
C HIS A 498 -13.42 1.50 17.40
N LEU A 499 -12.30 2.01 17.93
CA LEU A 499 -11.56 3.13 17.32
C LEU A 499 -10.88 2.78 16.00
N SER A 500 -10.57 1.51 15.77
CA SER A 500 -10.01 1.01 14.51
C SER A 500 -11.08 0.46 13.56
N GLU A 501 -12.36 0.55 13.95
CA GLU A 501 -13.51 0.05 13.18
C GLU A 501 -13.37 -1.45 12.84
N GLY A 502 -12.87 -2.23 13.80
CA GLY A 502 -12.69 -3.68 13.64
C GLY A 502 -11.39 -4.11 12.99
N ARG A 503 -10.35 -3.25 12.94
CA ARG A 503 -9.06 -3.56 12.31
C ARG A 503 -7.93 -3.91 13.28
N VAL A 504 -8.23 -4.07 14.57
CA VAL A 504 -7.24 -4.54 15.55
C VAL A 504 -7.22 -6.07 15.61
N ALA A 505 -6.03 -6.61 15.76
CA ALA A 505 -5.78 -8.01 16.04
C ALA A 505 -4.87 -8.14 17.27
N TRP A 506 -5.06 -9.19 18.06
CA TRP A 506 -4.25 -9.49 19.23
C TRP A 506 -3.32 -10.65 18.93
N ASN A 507 -2.00 -10.41 18.97
CA ASN A 507 -1.01 -11.49 19.02
C ASN A 507 -0.81 -11.97 20.47
N ILE A 508 -1.35 -13.15 20.75
CA ILE A 508 -1.35 -13.76 22.09
C ILE A 508 0.02 -14.37 22.37
N VAL A 509 0.66 -13.91 23.44
CA VAL A 509 1.94 -14.44 23.93
C VAL A 509 1.92 -14.70 25.43
N THR A 510 2.75 -15.64 25.88
CA THR A 510 2.91 -16.00 27.30
C THR A 510 4.18 -15.41 27.93
N SER A 511 4.85 -14.49 27.22
CA SER A 511 6.22 -14.00 27.53
C SER A 511 7.24 -15.15 27.59
N TYR A 512 8.54 -14.87 27.74
CA TYR A 512 9.57 -15.92 27.91
C TYR A 512 10.89 -15.41 28.52
N LEU A 513 10.96 -14.14 28.91
CA LEU A 513 12.17 -13.53 29.45
C LEU A 513 12.07 -13.46 30.98
N ASP A 514 13.11 -13.93 31.68
CA ASP A 514 13.21 -13.85 33.14
C ASP A 514 13.28 -12.41 33.63
N SER A 515 13.83 -11.52 32.81
CA SER A 515 13.86 -10.08 33.07
C SER A 515 12.45 -9.49 33.19
N ALA A 516 11.49 -9.95 32.39
CA ALA A 516 10.09 -9.53 32.50
C ALA A 516 9.47 -10.03 33.82
N ALA A 517 9.67 -11.32 34.14
CA ALA A 517 9.13 -11.92 35.36
C ALA A 517 9.58 -11.16 36.62
N ARG A 518 10.88 -10.83 36.70
CA ARG A 518 11.47 -10.04 37.80
C ARG A 518 10.86 -8.65 37.95
N ASN A 519 10.65 -7.94 36.84
CA ASN A 519 10.05 -6.61 36.87
C ASN A 519 8.55 -6.61 37.17
N HIS A 520 7.86 -7.75 36.95
CA HIS A 520 6.46 -7.96 37.33
C HIS A 520 6.29 -8.63 38.71
N GLY A 521 7.34 -8.65 39.53
CA GLY A 521 7.27 -9.07 40.93
C GLY A 521 7.40 -10.58 41.18
N LEU A 522 7.78 -11.36 40.16
CA LEU A 522 8.11 -12.78 40.32
C LEU A 522 9.62 -12.96 40.51
N LYS A 523 10.03 -14.08 41.11
CA LYS A 523 11.46 -14.40 41.25
C LYS A 523 12.07 -14.88 39.93
N GLU A 524 11.32 -15.71 39.22
CA GLU A 524 11.66 -16.33 37.94
C GLU A 524 10.39 -16.50 37.11
N GLN A 525 10.53 -16.95 35.87
CA GLN A 525 9.37 -17.24 35.02
C GLN A 525 8.45 -18.32 35.61
N ILE A 526 7.14 -18.12 35.41
CA ILE A 526 6.15 -19.20 35.58
C ILE A 526 6.53 -20.35 34.64
N PRO A 527 6.50 -21.63 35.09
CA PRO A 527 6.82 -22.77 34.26
C PRO A 527 6.08 -22.78 32.92
N HIS A 528 6.76 -23.23 31.86
CA HIS A 528 6.27 -23.15 30.49
C HIS A 528 4.83 -23.65 30.30
N ASP A 529 4.52 -24.87 30.75
CA ASP A 529 3.20 -25.47 30.55
C ASP A 529 2.13 -24.82 31.45
N GLU A 530 2.50 -24.37 32.65
CA GLU A 530 1.60 -23.65 33.54
C GLU A 530 1.18 -22.30 32.93
N ARG A 531 2.07 -21.61 32.21
CA ARG A 531 1.70 -20.40 31.47
C ARG A 531 0.63 -20.66 30.40
N TYR A 532 0.68 -21.79 29.72
CA TYR A 532 -0.36 -22.17 28.76
C TYR A 532 -1.67 -22.61 29.44
N ALA A 533 -1.59 -23.23 30.62
CA ALA A 533 -2.79 -23.50 31.42
C ALA A 533 -3.48 -22.19 31.87
N ILE A 534 -2.70 -21.20 32.32
CA ILE A 534 -3.19 -19.85 32.61
C ILE A 534 -3.79 -19.23 31.34
N ALA A 535 -3.11 -19.36 30.21
CA ALA A 535 -3.56 -18.82 28.92
C ALA A 535 -4.95 -19.34 28.53
N HIS A 536 -5.20 -20.65 28.66
CA HIS A 536 -6.50 -21.24 28.31
C HIS A 536 -7.65 -20.64 29.14
N GLU A 537 -7.47 -20.52 30.47
CA GLU A 537 -8.48 -19.92 31.34
C GLU A 537 -8.63 -18.41 31.06
N TYR A 538 -7.52 -17.72 30.76
CA TYR A 538 -7.54 -16.31 30.35
C TYR A 538 -8.42 -16.10 29.11
N MET A 539 -8.25 -16.95 28.08
CA MET A 539 -9.05 -16.89 26.86
C MET A 539 -10.54 -17.11 27.16
N GLU A 540 -10.87 -18.06 28.04
CA GLU A 540 -12.24 -18.26 28.48
C GLU A 540 -12.85 -17.00 29.12
N VAL A 541 -12.12 -16.32 30.01
CA VAL A 541 -12.61 -15.08 30.63
C VAL A 541 -12.90 -14.03 29.58
N VAL A 542 -11.95 -13.76 28.66
CA VAL A 542 -12.14 -12.69 27.67
C VAL A 542 -13.21 -13.03 26.63
N TYR A 543 -13.37 -14.30 26.24
CA TYR A 543 -14.50 -14.69 25.39
C TYR A 543 -15.85 -14.48 26.08
N LYS A 544 -15.96 -14.84 27.36
CA LYS A 544 -17.19 -14.58 28.13
C LYS A 544 -17.50 -13.07 28.19
N LEU A 545 -16.48 -12.22 28.40
CA LEU A 545 -16.64 -10.77 28.42
C LEU A 545 -17.07 -10.22 27.05
N TRP A 546 -16.34 -10.55 25.99
CA TRP A 546 -16.59 -10.00 24.64
C TRP A 546 -17.86 -10.56 23.99
N GLU A 547 -18.10 -11.87 24.09
CA GLU A 547 -19.17 -12.54 23.34
C GLU A 547 -20.46 -12.71 24.14
N GLY A 548 -20.36 -12.84 25.46
CA GLY A 548 -21.48 -13.30 26.30
C GLY A 548 -22.02 -12.32 27.32
N SER A 549 -21.35 -11.17 27.55
CA SER A 549 -21.81 -10.20 28.54
C SER A 549 -22.92 -9.28 28.03
N PHE A 550 -22.97 -9.03 26.72
CA PHE A 550 -23.97 -8.22 26.03
C PHE A 550 -24.66 -9.04 24.93
N ARG A 551 -25.99 -8.96 24.82
CA ARG A 551 -26.75 -9.52 23.69
C ARG A 551 -26.44 -8.75 22.40
N ASP A 552 -26.53 -9.40 21.23
CA ASP A 552 -26.24 -8.75 19.93
C ASP A 552 -27.05 -7.47 19.64
N ASP A 553 -28.24 -7.35 20.22
CA ASP A 553 -29.17 -6.22 20.09
C ASP A 553 -29.25 -5.39 21.39
N ALA A 554 -28.23 -5.47 22.27
CA ALA A 554 -28.28 -4.82 23.57
C ALA A 554 -28.33 -3.28 23.49
N VAL A 555 -27.61 -2.68 22.55
CA VAL A 555 -27.54 -1.22 22.36
C VAL A 555 -28.59 -0.82 21.33
N ILE A 556 -29.59 -0.06 21.78
CA ILE A 556 -30.75 0.33 20.95
C ILE A 556 -30.78 1.82 20.62
N GLU A 557 -30.09 2.65 21.40
CA GLU A 557 -29.98 4.10 21.22
C GLU A 557 -31.33 4.82 20.98
N ASP A 558 -32.39 4.34 21.64
CA ASP A 558 -33.75 4.84 21.46
C ASP A 558 -33.94 6.18 22.20
N ARG A 559 -33.97 7.26 21.41
CA ARG A 559 -34.13 8.63 21.92
C ARG A 559 -35.55 8.91 22.42
N GLU A 560 -36.56 8.28 21.83
CA GLU A 560 -37.97 8.48 22.20
C GLU A 560 -38.30 7.74 23.49
N ALA A 561 -37.82 6.50 23.62
CA ALA A 561 -37.94 5.70 24.85
C ALA A 561 -36.90 6.05 25.93
N HIS A 562 -36.01 7.03 25.67
CA HIS A 562 -34.93 7.45 26.57
C HIS A 562 -34.05 6.28 27.05
N THR A 563 -33.81 5.30 26.19
CA THR A 563 -33.12 4.05 26.55
C THR A 563 -31.94 3.82 25.62
N TYR A 564 -30.72 3.80 26.18
CA TYR A 564 -29.51 3.52 25.41
C TYR A 564 -29.27 2.01 25.23
N ILE A 565 -29.44 1.25 26.33
CA ILE A 565 -29.24 -0.20 26.39
C ILE A 565 -30.51 -0.87 26.91
N ALA A 566 -30.94 -1.94 26.27
CA ALA A 566 -32.07 -2.76 26.71
C ALA A 566 -31.81 -3.34 28.11
N SER A 567 -32.79 -3.21 29.01
CA SER A 567 -32.63 -3.53 30.44
C SER A 567 -32.37 -5.00 30.74
N ASP A 568 -32.70 -5.90 29.82
CA ASP A 568 -32.53 -7.35 29.93
C ASP A 568 -31.31 -7.88 29.16
N ALA A 569 -30.52 -7.01 28.52
CA ALA A 569 -29.54 -7.39 27.49
C ALA A 569 -28.07 -7.33 27.94
N VAL A 570 -27.81 -7.11 29.23
CA VAL A 570 -26.46 -7.10 29.83
C VAL A 570 -26.42 -8.02 31.05
N ARG A 571 -25.40 -8.88 31.13
CA ARG A 571 -25.24 -9.86 32.22
C ARG A 571 -23.80 -9.98 32.70
N GLN A 572 -23.66 -10.28 33.98
CA GLN A 572 -22.42 -10.77 34.58
C GLN A 572 -22.01 -12.09 33.91
N ILE A 573 -20.71 -12.31 33.77
CA ILE A 573 -20.16 -13.55 33.20
C ILE A 573 -19.93 -14.63 34.26
N ASN A 574 -19.87 -14.25 35.54
CA ASN A 574 -19.73 -15.13 36.71
C ASN A 574 -18.62 -16.18 36.57
N HIS A 575 -17.46 -15.80 35.99
CA HIS A 575 -16.36 -16.73 35.82
C HIS A 575 -15.66 -16.99 37.16
N LYS A 576 -15.50 -18.26 37.52
CA LYS A 576 -14.70 -18.74 38.66
C LYS A 576 -13.88 -19.95 38.22
N GLY A 577 -12.61 -19.73 37.91
CA GLY A 577 -11.66 -20.77 37.51
C GLY A 577 -10.55 -20.96 38.53
N LYS A 578 -9.48 -21.65 38.14
CA LYS A 578 -8.30 -21.90 38.99
C LYS A 578 -7.46 -20.64 39.16
N TYR A 579 -7.36 -19.83 38.11
CA TYR A 579 -6.44 -18.68 38.03
C TYR A 579 -7.16 -17.33 38.15
N PHE A 580 -8.44 -17.26 37.77
CA PHE A 580 -9.21 -16.02 37.72
C PHE A 580 -10.62 -16.16 38.31
N GLU A 581 -11.04 -15.13 39.04
CA GLU A 581 -12.42 -14.91 39.47
C GLU A 581 -12.87 -13.55 38.95
N VAL A 582 -13.80 -13.54 37.99
CA VAL A 582 -14.25 -12.33 37.28
C VAL A 582 -15.77 -12.34 37.18
N PRO A 583 -16.48 -11.57 38.01
CA PRO A 583 -17.94 -11.49 37.94
C PRO A 583 -18.45 -10.88 36.62
N GLY A 584 -17.83 -9.81 36.12
CA GLY A 584 -18.37 -8.99 35.04
C GLY A 584 -19.41 -7.97 35.55
N PRO A 585 -20.26 -7.38 34.67
CA PRO A 585 -20.30 -7.54 33.22
C PRO A 585 -19.06 -6.94 32.54
N HIS A 586 -18.94 -7.10 31.22
CA HIS A 586 -17.96 -6.34 30.44
C HIS A 586 -18.26 -4.84 30.52
N PHE A 587 -17.22 -4.01 30.44
CA PHE A 587 -17.35 -2.57 30.60
C PHE A 587 -17.59 -1.83 29.27
N CYS A 588 -17.40 -2.50 28.13
CA CYS A 588 -17.62 -1.94 26.81
C CYS A 588 -18.80 -2.63 26.14
N GLU A 589 -19.59 -1.87 25.41
CA GLU A 589 -20.58 -2.41 24.49
C GLU A 589 -19.92 -3.18 23.33
N PRO A 590 -20.68 -4.05 22.62
CA PRO A 590 -20.16 -4.82 21.49
C PRO A 590 -19.42 -3.99 20.44
N SER A 591 -18.13 -4.27 20.25
CA SER A 591 -17.33 -3.68 19.17
C SER A 591 -17.51 -4.43 17.84
N PRO A 592 -17.09 -3.87 16.68
CA PRO A 592 -17.36 -4.46 15.37
C PRO A 592 -17.00 -5.95 15.23
N GLN A 593 -15.87 -6.36 15.80
CA GLN A 593 -15.46 -7.77 15.84
C GLN A 593 -15.88 -8.48 17.13
N ARG A 594 -16.21 -7.72 18.18
CA ARG A 594 -16.16 -8.03 19.62
C ARG A 594 -14.85 -8.65 20.08
N THR A 595 -14.61 -9.93 19.78
CA THR A 595 -13.30 -10.54 19.96
C THR A 595 -12.38 -10.02 18.85
N PRO A 596 -11.25 -9.36 19.17
CA PRO A 596 -10.28 -8.94 18.14
C PRO A 596 -9.77 -10.16 17.37
N PHE A 597 -9.28 -9.98 16.14
CA PHE A 597 -8.70 -11.10 15.39
C PHE A 597 -7.50 -11.71 16.13
N LEU A 598 -7.45 -13.02 16.27
CA LEU A 598 -6.47 -13.68 17.15
C LEU A 598 -5.25 -14.20 16.37
N PHE A 599 -4.16 -13.44 16.47
CA PHE A 599 -2.83 -13.94 16.18
C PHE A 599 -2.27 -14.75 17.35
N GLN A 600 -1.38 -15.69 17.07
CA GLN A 600 -0.63 -16.43 18.09
C GLN A 600 0.75 -16.80 17.54
N ALA A 601 1.79 -16.90 18.37
CA ALA A 601 3.19 -17.06 17.92
C ALA A 601 4.00 -18.21 18.58
N GLY A 602 3.35 -19.09 19.34
CA GLY A 602 4.03 -20.16 20.10
C GLY A 602 3.97 -21.50 19.36
N VAL A 603 5.14 -22.07 19.06
CA VAL A 603 5.30 -23.32 18.27
C VAL A 603 5.82 -24.53 19.06
N SER A 604 5.90 -24.43 20.40
CA SER A 604 6.12 -25.60 21.27
C SER A 604 4.92 -26.56 21.19
N GLU A 605 5.00 -27.76 21.77
CA GLU A 605 3.85 -28.67 21.80
C GLU A 605 2.60 -28.02 22.42
N ALA A 606 2.77 -27.43 23.61
CA ALA A 606 1.70 -26.64 24.26
C ALA A 606 1.30 -25.41 23.42
N GLY A 607 2.27 -24.76 22.76
CA GLY A 607 2.03 -23.63 21.87
C GLY A 607 1.17 -23.98 20.65
N ASN A 608 1.48 -25.07 19.96
CA ASN A 608 0.72 -25.60 18.83
C ASN A 608 -0.67 -26.05 19.27
N GLY A 609 -0.78 -26.69 20.45
CA GLY A 609 -2.06 -27.03 21.08
C GLY A 609 -2.94 -25.81 21.29
N PHE A 610 -2.37 -24.78 21.90
CA PHE A 610 -3.05 -23.51 22.15
C PHE A 610 -3.42 -22.78 20.85
N GLY A 611 -2.50 -22.70 19.89
CA GLY A 611 -2.69 -22.05 18.59
C GLY A 611 -3.76 -22.73 17.76
N GLY A 612 -3.71 -24.06 17.61
CA GLY A 612 -4.73 -24.82 16.89
C GLY A 612 -6.12 -24.66 17.50
N LYS A 613 -6.21 -24.51 18.83
CA LYS A 613 -7.48 -24.27 19.53
C LYS A 613 -8.02 -22.84 19.39
N HIS A 614 -7.18 -21.84 19.61
CA HIS A 614 -7.62 -20.44 19.78
C HIS A 614 -7.26 -19.50 18.64
N GLY A 615 -6.20 -19.78 17.89
CA GLY A 615 -5.69 -18.83 16.90
C GLY A 615 -6.50 -18.83 15.60
N GLU A 616 -6.58 -17.66 14.98
CA GLU A 616 -7.16 -17.45 13.65
C GLU A 616 -6.05 -17.20 12.62
N ALA A 617 -4.90 -16.70 13.07
CA ALA A 617 -3.65 -16.76 12.34
C ALA A 617 -2.47 -17.12 13.26
N ILE A 618 -1.64 -18.08 12.84
CA ILE A 618 -0.50 -18.56 13.61
C ILE A 618 0.79 -18.09 12.95
N PHE A 619 1.53 -17.28 13.69
CA PHE A 619 2.87 -16.86 13.35
C PHE A 619 3.88 -17.94 13.70
N ILE A 620 4.59 -18.45 12.70
CA ILE A 620 5.61 -19.48 12.88
C ILE A 620 6.97 -18.98 12.38
N GLY A 621 8.03 -19.46 13.01
CA GLY A 621 9.41 -19.33 12.52
C GLY A 621 9.88 -20.62 11.87
N GLY A 622 10.85 -20.52 10.98
CA GLY A 622 11.44 -21.67 10.32
C GLY A 622 12.56 -21.29 9.37
N GLN A 623 13.49 -22.21 9.20
CA GLN A 623 14.64 -22.01 8.32
C GLN A 623 14.56 -22.89 7.06
N THR A 624 13.85 -24.01 7.10
CA THR A 624 13.71 -24.94 5.96
C THR A 624 12.24 -25.30 5.69
N PRO A 625 11.86 -25.54 4.41
CA PRO A 625 10.50 -25.94 4.06
C PRO A 625 9.98 -27.17 4.81
N ASP A 626 10.79 -28.23 4.94
CA ASP A 626 10.37 -29.48 5.58
C ASP A 626 9.98 -29.28 7.06
N ALA A 627 10.76 -28.49 7.80
CA ALA A 627 10.47 -28.20 9.21
C ALA A 627 9.20 -27.34 9.35
N VAL A 628 8.99 -26.41 8.42
CA VAL A 628 7.79 -25.57 8.38
C VAL A 628 6.56 -26.40 8.01
N ARG A 629 6.64 -27.27 7.00
CA ARG A 629 5.57 -28.22 6.60
C ARG A 629 5.11 -29.06 7.79
N ALA A 630 6.04 -29.67 8.52
CA ALA A 630 5.72 -30.47 9.70
C ALA A 630 4.97 -29.66 10.78
N THR A 631 5.35 -28.39 10.97
CA THR A 631 4.68 -27.49 11.92
C THR A 631 3.28 -27.10 11.43
N VAL A 632 3.12 -26.77 10.14
CA VAL A 632 1.84 -26.46 9.51
C VAL A 632 0.87 -27.64 9.64
N ASP A 633 1.32 -28.85 9.32
CA ASP A 633 0.52 -30.07 9.42
C ASP A 633 0.09 -30.38 10.85
N ASN A 634 0.99 -30.17 11.82
CA ASN A 634 0.66 -30.36 13.22
C ASN A 634 -0.43 -29.38 13.69
N ILE A 635 -0.28 -28.07 13.40
CA ILE A 635 -1.26 -27.05 13.80
C ILE A 635 -2.62 -27.33 13.18
N ARG A 636 -2.67 -27.61 11.87
CA ARG A 636 -3.92 -27.94 11.17
C ARG A 636 -4.53 -29.26 11.66
N GLY A 637 -3.70 -30.23 12.00
CA GLY A 637 -4.12 -31.49 12.63
C GLY A 637 -4.74 -31.28 14.01
N ILE A 638 -4.18 -30.40 14.84
CA ILE A 638 -4.73 -30.00 16.14
C ILE A 638 -6.06 -29.28 15.96
N ALA A 639 -6.15 -28.31 15.03
CA ALA A 639 -7.39 -27.60 14.74
C ALA A 639 -8.54 -28.56 14.44
N LYS A 640 -8.29 -29.56 13.58
CA LYS A 640 -9.26 -30.61 13.27
C LYS A 640 -9.66 -31.44 14.50
N LYS A 641 -8.72 -31.77 15.38
CA LYS A 641 -9.00 -32.50 16.64
C LYS A 641 -9.86 -31.69 17.61
N GLU A 642 -9.68 -30.36 17.63
CA GLU A 642 -10.50 -29.44 18.42
C GLU A 642 -11.84 -29.11 17.73
N GLY A 643 -12.17 -29.73 16.60
CA GLY A 643 -13.44 -29.55 15.90
C GLY A 643 -13.50 -28.30 15.02
N ARG A 644 -12.37 -27.66 14.72
CA ARG A 644 -12.26 -26.47 13.86
C ARG A 644 -11.94 -26.84 12.42
N ASP A 645 -12.43 -26.05 11.47
CA ASP A 645 -11.97 -26.08 10.09
C ASP A 645 -10.54 -25.55 10.02
N PRO A 646 -9.55 -26.37 9.60
CA PRO A 646 -8.17 -25.92 9.45
C PRO A 646 -7.99 -24.73 8.50
N LYS A 647 -8.94 -24.47 7.57
CA LYS A 647 -8.91 -23.32 6.66
C LYS A 647 -9.19 -21.99 7.35
N ASN A 648 -9.83 -22.01 8.53
CA ASN A 648 -10.06 -20.85 9.39
C ASN A 648 -8.79 -20.46 10.19
N ILE A 649 -7.68 -21.18 10.00
CA ILE A 649 -6.39 -20.86 10.59
C ILE A 649 -5.39 -20.53 9.50
N LYS A 650 -4.96 -19.26 9.43
CA LYS A 650 -3.92 -18.83 8.49
C LYS A 650 -2.54 -19.03 9.10
N ILE A 651 -1.65 -19.73 8.42
CA ILE A 651 -0.28 -19.95 8.88
C ILE A 651 0.65 -18.93 8.21
N ILE A 652 1.27 -18.09 9.03
CA ILE A 652 2.08 -16.96 8.58
C ILE A 652 3.54 -17.20 8.96
N LEU A 653 4.43 -17.33 7.97
CA LEU A 653 5.85 -17.62 8.19
C LEU A 653 6.66 -16.33 8.37
N ALA A 654 7.56 -16.30 9.35
CA ALA A 654 8.58 -15.26 9.47
C ALA A 654 9.60 -15.36 8.35
N ILE A 655 9.83 -14.27 7.60
CA ILE A 655 10.84 -14.28 6.54
C ILE A 655 11.51 -12.92 6.38
N CYS A 656 12.81 -12.91 6.10
CA CYS A 656 13.53 -11.70 5.75
C CYS A 656 13.64 -11.59 4.24
N VAL A 657 13.33 -10.41 3.68
CA VAL A 657 13.42 -10.15 2.24
C VAL A 657 14.39 -9.01 1.98
N ILE A 658 15.37 -9.25 1.11
CA ILE A 658 16.24 -8.23 0.52
C ILE A 658 15.99 -8.26 -0.98
N VAL A 659 15.24 -7.28 -1.47
CA VAL A 659 14.92 -7.15 -2.89
C VAL A 659 15.62 -5.94 -3.50
N ALA A 660 16.15 -6.09 -4.71
CA ALA A 660 16.72 -5.02 -5.53
C ALA A 660 16.34 -5.27 -7.01
N ALA A 661 16.78 -4.44 -7.96
CA ALA A 661 16.41 -4.64 -9.35
C ALA A 661 17.04 -5.93 -9.93
N THR A 662 18.24 -6.28 -9.48
CA THR A 662 18.97 -7.49 -9.86
C THR A 662 19.40 -8.33 -8.65
N ASP A 663 19.75 -9.59 -8.89
CA ASP A 663 20.27 -10.48 -7.84
C ASP A 663 21.61 -9.96 -7.28
N GLU A 664 22.46 -9.40 -8.15
CA GLU A 664 23.75 -8.83 -7.79
C GLU A 664 23.60 -7.63 -6.86
N GLU A 665 22.66 -6.73 -7.17
CA GLU A 665 22.36 -5.57 -6.32
C GLU A 665 21.79 -6.00 -4.97
N ALA A 666 20.95 -7.03 -4.93
CA ALA A 666 20.39 -7.55 -3.68
C ALA A 666 21.49 -8.17 -2.79
N LYS A 667 22.46 -8.87 -3.39
CA LYS A 667 23.65 -9.38 -2.69
C LYS A 667 24.53 -8.23 -2.20
N ALA A 668 24.80 -7.22 -3.03
CA ALA A 668 25.58 -6.05 -2.62
C ALA A 668 24.92 -5.30 -1.45
N LYS A 669 23.59 -5.16 -1.49
CA LYS A 669 22.78 -4.57 -0.42
C LYS A 669 22.87 -5.37 0.88
N ARG A 670 22.90 -6.71 0.81
CA ARG A 670 23.15 -7.57 1.98
C ARG A 670 24.52 -7.30 2.61
N GLU A 671 25.58 -7.23 1.79
CA GLU A 671 26.93 -6.94 2.30
C GLU A 671 27.03 -5.55 2.90
N GLU A 672 26.37 -4.55 2.29
CA GLU A 672 26.25 -3.22 2.87
C GLU A 672 25.60 -3.28 4.25
N TYR A 673 24.46 -3.95 4.40
CA TYR A 673 23.78 -4.10 5.69
C TYR A 673 24.66 -4.76 6.74
N LEU A 674 25.39 -5.81 6.36
CA LEU A 674 26.29 -6.51 7.26
C LEU A 674 27.41 -5.59 7.78
N SER A 675 27.87 -4.61 6.99
CA SER A 675 28.87 -3.64 7.43
C SER A 675 28.41 -2.72 8.58
N TYR A 676 27.09 -2.61 8.80
CA TYR A 676 26.49 -1.87 9.93
C TYR A 676 26.13 -2.76 11.13
N ALA A 677 26.39 -4.07 11.05
CA ALA A 677 26.06 -5.01 12.11
C ALA A 677 26.71 -4.62 13.45
N ASP A 678 26.01 -4.93 14.53
CA ASP A 678 26.56 -4.89 15.88
C ASP A 678 26.50 -6.29 16.49
N PHE A 679 27.67 -6.93 16.60
CA PHE A 679 27.76 -8.33 17.04
C PHE A 679 27.45 -8.50 18.52
N GLU A 680 27.74 -7.53 19.38
CA GLU A 680 27.37 -7.58 20.80
C GLU A 680 25.84 -7.59 20.97
N GLY A 681 25.13 -6.78 20.16
CA GLY A 681 23.69 -6.83 20.05
C GLY A 681 23.17 -8.16 19.53
N ALA A 682 23.82 -8.74 18.51
CA ALA A 682 23.45 -10.06 17.99
C ALA A 682 23.61 -11.17 19.06
N TYR A 683 24.68 -11.13 19.85
CA TYR A 683 24.87 -12.05 20.97
C TYR A 683 23.85 -11.86 22.08
N ALA A 684 23.44 -10.62 22.37
CA ALA A 684 22.39 -10.34 23.33
C ALA A 684 21.04 -10.97 22.90
N LEU A 685 20.66 -10.78 21.64
CA LEU A 685 19.45 -11.38 21.07
C LEU A 685 19.52 -12.90 21.08
N PHE A 686 20.65 -13.49 20.66
CA PHE A 686 20.89 -14.93 20.74
C PHE A 686 20.70 -15.45 22.17
N GLY A 687 21.28 -14.74 23.15
CA GLY A 687 21.18 -15.09 24.57
C GLY A 687 19.73 -15.14 25.04
N GLY A 688 18.93 -14.10 24.76
CA GLY A 688 17.52 -14.13 25.19
C GLY A 688 16.66 -15.14 24.43
N TRP A 689 16.85 -15.32 23.12
CA TRP A 689 16.05 -16.28 22.34
C TRP A 689 16.35 -17.74 22.69
N THR A 690 17.58 -18.04 23.07
CA THR A 690 18.04 -19.43 23.25
C THR A 690 18.29 -19.79 24.70
N GLY A 691 18.46 -18.81 25.59
CA GLY A 691 18.95 -18.98 26.96
C GLY A 691 20.44 -19.33 27.05
N VAL A 692 21.20 -19.22 25.95
CA VAL A 692 22.63 -19.60 25.89
C VAL A 692 23.50 -18.35 25.93
N ASP A 693 24.38 -18.28 26.93
CA ASP A 693 25.38 -17.23 27.05
C ASP A 693 26.65 -17.58 26.25
N LEU A 694 26.78 -16.99 25.06
CA LEU A 694 27.94 -17.22 24.17
C LEU A 694 29.26 -16.71 24.77
N SER A 695 29.25 -15.86 25.81
CA SER A 695 30.50 -15.36 26.41
C SER A 695 31.31 -16.45 27.12
N LYS A 696 30.69 -17.61 27.38
CA LYS A 696 31.30 -18.77 28.02
C LYS A 696 32.11 -19.66 27.08
N TYR A 697 32.05 -19.40 25.78
CA TYR A 697 32.75 -20.17 24.74
C TYR A 697 33.94 -19.36 24.21
N SER A 698 34.95 -19.99 23.59
CA SER A 698 35.99 -19.27 22.85
C SER A 698 35.45 -18.72 21.53
N ASP A 699 36.13 -17.73 20.94
CA ASP A 699 35.68 -17.12 19.69
C ASP A 699 35.88 -18.06 18.49
N GLU A 700 36.87 -18.97 18.58
CA GLU A 700 37.20 -19.98 17.57
C GLU A 700 36.40 -21.29 17.73
N GLU A 701 35.58 -21.42 18.78
CA GLU A 701 34.75 -22.61 19.02
C GLU A 701 33.86 -22.87 17.80
N ASN A 702 33.96 -24.07 17.22
CA ASN A 702 33.04 -24.49 16.17
C ASN A 702 31.79 -25.13 16.79
N PHE A 703 30.70 -24.38 16.82
CA PHE A 703 29.45 -24.80 17.42
C PHE A 703 28.77 -25.98 16.70
N LEU A 704 29.27 -26.43 15.53
CA LEU A 704 28.81 -27.67 14.88
C LEU A 704 29.29 -28.95 15.58
N VAL A 705 30.37 -28.86 16.36
CA VAL A 705 31.04 -29.98 17.04
C VAL A 705 31.28 -29.71 18.54
N THR A 706 30.62 -28.69 19.10
CA THR A 706 30.74 -28.32 20.52
C THR A 706 30.18 -29.41 21.45
N ASP A 707 30.72 -29.48 22.68
CA ASP A 707 30.33 -30.43 23.73
C ASP A 707 28.93 -30.17 24.30
N SER A 708 28.28 -29.05 23.94
CA SER A 708 26.90 -28.74 24.34
C SER A 708 25.91 -29.28 23.32
N PRO A 709 25.19 -30.40 23.58
CA PRO A 709 24.32 -31.02 22.58
C PRO A 709 23.15 -30.10 22.17
N ARG A 710 22.70 -29.25 23.10
CA ARG A 710 21.64 -28.26 22.87
C ARG A 710 22.08 -27.20 21.86
N VAL A 711 23.27 -26.61 22.06
CA VAL A 711 23.81 -25.58 21.16
C VAL A 711 24.16 -26.19 19.81
N GLN A 712 24.77 -27.37 19.83
CA GLN A 712 25.12 -28.11 18.62
C GLN A 712 23.88 -28.40 17.74
N SER A 713 22.82 -28.92 18.33
CA SER A 713 21.57 -29.21 17.60
C SER A 713 20.96 -27.94 16.99
N LEU A 714 20.94 -26.84 17.75
CA LEU A 714 20.43 -25.55 17.29
C LEU A 714 21.23 -25.03 16.08
N ILE A 715 22.56 -24.99 16.19
CA ILE A 715 23.43 -24.44 15.14
C ILE A 715 23.46 -25.34 13.90
N ARG A 716 23.45 -26.67 14.06
CA ARG A 716 23.35 -27.59 12.91
C ARG A 716 22.09 -27.34 12.08
N ARG A 717 20.96 -27.05 12.73
CA ARG A 717 19.71 -26.71 12.03
C ARG A 717 19.83 -25.41 11.24
N TRP A 718 20.56 -24.42 11.74
CA TRP A 718 20.80 -23.17 11.02
C TRP A 718 21.78 -23.37 9.87
N ALA A 719 22.90 -24.05 10.11
CA ALA A 719 23.90 -24.35 9.09
C ALA A 719 23.29 -25.05 7.87
N ALA A 720 22.42 -26.04 8.09
CA ALA A 720 21.71 -26.74 7.02
C ALA A 720 20.79 -25.85 6.17
N SER A 721 20.49 -24.62 6.62
CA SER A 721 19.59 -23.68 5.95
C SER A 721 20.30 -22.48 5.31
N VAL A 722 21.62 -22.36 5.47
CA VAL A 722 22.40 -21.25 4.91
C VAL A 722 23.27 -21.78 3.77
N PRO A 723 22.90 -21.52 2.51
CA PRO A 723 23.65 -21.99 1.35
C PRO A 723 25.12 -21.54 1.42
N GLY A 724 26.04 -22.47 1.14
CA GLY A 724 27.48 -22.19 1.11
C GLY A 724 28.18 -22.28 2.47
N THR A 725 27.48 -22.70 3.53
CA THR A 725 28.06 -22.91 4.87
C THR A 725 28.26 -24.38 5.24
N GLU A 726 28.00 -25.32 4.32
CA GLU A 726 27.95 -26.77 4.58
C GLU A 726 29.28 -27.33 5.12
N ASN A 727 30.39 -26.67 4.78
CA ASN A 727 31.75 -27.05 5.19
C ASN A 727 32.49 -25.94 5.97
N GLN A 728 31.78 -24.91 6.45
CA GLN A 728 32.37 -23.79 7.18
C GLN A 728 32.17 -23.95 8.69
N PRO A 729 33.16 -23.58 9.53
CA PRO A 729 32.97 -23.57 10.98
C PRO A 729 31.94 -22.51 11.35
N TRP A 730 30.93 -22.89 12.15
CA TRP A 730 30.02 -21.93 12.75
C TRP A 730 30.63 -21.44 14.06
N THR A 731 31.34 -20.32 13.98
CA THR A 731 31.93 -19.63 15.14
C THR A 731 30.95 -18.60 15.72
N LYS A 732 31.32 -17.93 16.81
CA LYS A 732 30.52 -16.79 17.31
C LYS A 732 30.33 -15.73 16.24
N GLN A 733 31.39 -15.41 15.50
CA GLN A 733 31.32 -14.43 14.42
C GLN A 733 30.30 -14.84 13.36
N THR A 734 30.33 -16.09 12.89
CA THR A 734 29.37 -16.59 11.89
C THR A 734 27.93 -16.52 12.39
N ILE A 735 27.71 -16.84 13.67
CA ILE A 735 26.40 -16.68 14.32
C ILE A 735 25.97 -15.21 14.30
N ALA A 736 26.84 -14.29 14.72
CA ALA A 736 26.52 -12.87 14.74
C ALA A 736 26.23 -12.32 13.34
N GLU A 737 27.01 -12.69 12.33
CA GLU A 737 26.79 -12.29 10.93
C GLU A 737 25.43 -12.77 10.42
N TYR A 738 25.07 -14.04 10.68
CA TYR A 738 23.78 -14.60 10.29
C TYR A 738 22.59 -13.89 10.96
N LEU A 739 22.72 -13.54 12.23
CA LEU A 739 21.68 -12.88 13.01
C LEU A 739 21.54 -11.39 12.68
N SER A 740 22.65 -10.72 12.33
CA SER A 740 22.67 -9.27 12.16
C SER A 740 21.84 -8.79 10.97
N VAL A 741 21.55 -9.68 10.02
CA VAL A 741 20.74 -9.40 8.83
C VAL A 741 19.49 -10.28 8.87
N GLY A 742 18.43 -9.77 9.50
CA GLY A 742 17.11 -10.42 9.51
C GLY A 742 16.90 -11.51 10.57
N GLY A 743 17.75 -11.61 11.58
CA GLY A 743 17.56 -12.49 12.74
C GLY A 743 17.64 -13.98 12.41
N LEU A 744 16.81 -14.78 13.07
CA LEU A 744 16.89 -16.26 13.08
C LEU A 744 16.28 -16.97 11.88
N GLN A 745 15.59 -16.24 11.01
CA GLN A 745 14.65 -16.82 10.06
C GLN A 745 15.29 -16.96 8.68
N ALA A 746 14.58 -17.66 7.77
CA ALA A 746 14.96 -17.74 6.37
C ALA A 746 15.10 -16.35 5.74
N LYS A 747 16.09 -16.20 4.83
CA LYS A 747 16.37 -14.97 4.09
C LYS A 747 16.20 -15.21 2.59
N LEU A 748 15.41 -14.38 1.93
CA LEU A 748 15.27 -14.34 0.48
C LEU A 748 15.99 -13.10 -0.03
N ILE A 749 16.98 -13.30 -0.89
CA ILE A 749 17.86 -12.24 -1.38
C ILE A 749 17.92 -12.35 -2.90
N GLY A 750 17.43 -11.34 -3.62
CA GLY A 750 17.47 -11.35 -5.08
C GLY A 750 16.68 -10.23 -5.74
N SER A 751 16.54 -10.34 -7.05
CA SER A 751 15.61 -9.61 -7.90
C SER A 751 14.15 -9.90 -7.52
N PRO A 752 13.18 -9.12 -8.01
CA PRO A 752 11.77 -9.36 -7.70
C PRO A 752 11.31 -10.75 -8.14
N THR A 753 11.76 -11.18 -9.32
CA THR A 753 11.48 -12.52 -9.87
C THR A 753 12.03 -13.61 -8.95
N THR A 754 13.30 -13.52 -8.58
CA THR A 754 13.98 -14.50 -7.72
C THR A 754 13.33 -14.61 -6.34
N VAL A 755 12.94 -13.48 -5.74
CA VAL A 755 12.26 -13.48 -4.45
C VAL A 755 10.83 -14.02 -4.57
N ALA A 756 10.09 -13.63 -5.62
CA ALA A 756 8.74 -14.14 -5.88
C ALA A 756 8.72 -15.66 -6.11
N ASP A 757 9.68 -16.20 -6.87
CA ASP A 757 9.85 -17.64 -7.09
C ASP A 757 10.02 -18.38 -5.76
N GLN A 758 10.89 -17.86 -4.88
CA GLN A 758 11.12 -18.45 -3.57
C GLN A 758 9.89 -18.36 -2.65
N LEU A 759 9.17 -17.24 -2.63
CA LEU A 759 7.94 -17.10 -1.86
C LEU A 759 6.86 -18.09 -2.33
N GLU A 760 6.70 -18.27 -3.65
CA GLU A 760 5.79 -19.27 -4.21
C GLU A 760 6.21 -20.69 -3.81
N GLN A 761 7.50 -21.00 -3.90
CA GLN A 761 8.03 -22.29 -3.46
C GLN A 761 7.71 -22.56 -1.99
N TRP A 762 7.88 -21.56 -1.10
CA TRP A 762 7.51 -21.69 0.31
C TRP A 762 6.02 -21.99 0.48
N VAL A 763 5.14 -21.27 -0.22
CA VAL A 763 3.69 -21.50 -0.18
C VAL A 763 3.33 -22.90 -0.66
N GLU A 764 3.87 -23.34 -1.79
CA GLU A 764 3.54 -24.61 -2.42
C GLU A 764 4.08 -25.81 -1.65
N SER A 765 5.32 -25.71 -1.16
CA SER A 765 5.98 -26.81 -0.45
C SER A 765 5.58 -26.93 1.02
N THR A 766 5.03 -25.88 1.63
CA THR A 766 4.72 -25.89 3.07
C THR A 766 3.25 -25.64 3.39
N ASP A 767 2.45 -25.13 2.45
CA ASP A 767 1.07 -24.69 2.63
C ASP A 767 0.91 -23.55 3.67
N VAL A 768 1.94 -22.73 3.83
CA VAL A 768 1.77 -21.43 4.50
C VAL A 768 0.79 -20.55 3.71
N ASP A 769 0.09 -19.67 4.40
CA ASP A 769 -0.87 -18.73 3.82
C ASP A 769 -0.24 -17.37 3.52
N GLY A 770 0.93 -17.09 4.10
CA GLY A 770 1.71 -15.91 3.80
C GLY A 770 2.85 -15.66 4.78
N PHE A 771 3.25 -14.40 4.88
CA PHE A 771 4.53 -14.03 5.50
C PHE A 771 4.44 -12.79 6.39
N ASN A 772 5.09 -12.89 7.55
CA ASN A 772 5.48 -11.75 8.39
C ASN A 772 6.88 -11.32 7.96
N VAL A 773 6.97 -10.24 7.21
CA VAL A 773 8.23 -9.80 6.59
C VAL A 773 9.07 -8.99 7.57
N ILE A 774 10.23 -9.55 7.91
CA ILE A 774 11.25 -8.93 8.75
C ILE A 774 11.95 -7.82 7.97
N HIS A 775 12.13 -6.68 8.62
CA HIS A 775 12.89 -5.56 8.08
C HIS A 775 14.32 -5.52 8.61
N ILE A 776 15.24 -5.08 7.75
CA ILE A 776 16.62 -4.74 8.12
C ILE A 776 16.74 -3.22 8.29
N THR A 777 16.11 -2.48 7.38
CA THR A 777 15.90 -1.04 7.47
C THR A 777 14.41 -0.73 7.39
N ASN A 778 13.92 0.24 8.17
CA ASN A 778 12.52 0.63 8.16
C ASN A 778 12.42 2.17 8.07
N PRO A 779 11.74 2.72 7.04
CA PRO A 779 10.86 2.03 6.08
C PRO A 779 11.57 1.36 4.88
N GLY A 780 12.89 1.52 4.72
CA GLY A 780 13.61 1.13 3.49
C GLY A 780 13.27 -0.25 2.89
N CYS A 781 13.22 -1.32 3.71
CA CYS A 781 12.85 -2.65 3.19
C CYS A 781 11.40 -2.71 2.71
N PHE A 782 10.47 -2.01 3.36
CA PHE A 782 9.06 -1.98 2.97
C PHE A 782 8.82 -1.13 1.72
N GLU A 783 9.59 -0.05 1.53
CA GLU A 783 9.63 0.71 0.27
C GLU A 783 10.06 -0.21 -0.88
N ASP A 784 11.19 -0.91 -0.72
CA ASP A 784 11.72 -1.81 -1.76
C ASP A 784 10.72 -2.94 -2.09
N ILE A 785 10.03 -3.51 -1.09
CA ILE A 785 8.99 -4.52 -1.31
C ILE A 785 7.78 -3.93 -2.04
N ALA A 786 7.32 -2.75 -1.65
CA ALA A 786 6.17 -2.11 -2.27
C ALA A 786 6.43 -1.74 -3.74
N GLU A 787 7.65 -1.29 -4.04
CA GLU A 787 8.03 -0.82 -5.37
C GLU A 787 8.42 -1.96 -6.31
N LEU A 788 9.09 -2.99 -5.80
CA LEU A 788 9.71 -4.02 -6.63
C LEU A 788 8.98 -5.36 -6.54
N LEU A 789 8.70 -5.85 -5.33
CA LEU A 789 8.20 -7.21 -5.13
C LEU A 789 6.69 -7.34 -5.28
N ILE A 790 5.91 -6.42 -4.71
CA ILE A 790 4.43 -6.47 -4.78
C ILE A 790 3.93 -6.44 -6.24
N PRO A 791 4.44 -5.57 -7.13
CA PRO A 791 4.04 -5.59 -8.54
C PRO A 791 4.32 -6.94 -9.22
N GLU A 792 5.44 -7.59 -8.90
CA GLU A 792 5.75 -8.91 -9.44
C GLU A 792 4.79 -9.98 -8.90
N LEU A 793 4.49 -9.98 -7.60
CA LEU A 793 3.50 -10.91 -7.03
C LEU A 793 2.08 -10.69 -7.59
N GLN A 794 1.70 -9.43 -7.86
CA GLN A 794 0.43 -9.09 -8.52
C GLN A 794 0.39 -9.60 -9.96
N ARG A 795 1.46 -9.40 -10.75
CA ARG A 795 1.59 -9.92 -12.12
C ARG A 795 1.40 -11.43 -12.18
N ARG A 796 1.84 -12.15 -11.15
CA ARG A 796 1.72 -13.60 -11.02
C ARG A 796 0.38 -14.08 -10.45
N GLY A 797 -0.52 -13.15 -10.11
CA GLY A 797 -1.80 -13.46 -9.47
C GLY A 797 -1.63 -14.07 -8.08
N ARG A 798 -0.53 -13.77 -7.37
CA ARG A 798 -0.23 -14.24 -6.01
C ARG A 798 -0.51 -13.19 -4.95
N PHE A 799 -0.80 -11.95 -5.34
CA PHE A 799 -1.14 -10.88 -4.42
C PHE A 799 -2.29 -10.05 -4.97
N ARG A 800 -3.13 -9.54 -4.08
CA ARG A 800 -4.31 -8.74 -4.42
C ARG A 800 -3.93 -7.53 -5.28
N SER A 801 -4.65 -7.32 -6.38
CA SER A 801 -4.48 -6.16 -7.26
C SER A 801 -5.33 -4.96 -6.84
N HIS A 802 -6.35 -5.18 -6.01
CA HIS A 802 -7.22 -4.16 -5.44
C HIS A 802 -7.74 -4.61 -4.06
N ILE A 803 -8.33 -3.70 -3.31
CA ILE A 803 -9.03 -4.00 -2.05
C ILE A 803 -10.49 -4.28 -2.38
N GLU A 804 -10.98 -5.48 -2.03
CA GLU A 804 -12.35 -5.90 -2.32
C GLU A 804 -13.40 -5.08 -1.55
N GLN A 805 -13.13 -4.85 -0.25
CA GLN A 805 -13.99 -4.08 0.64
C GLN A 805 -13.13 -3.14 1.48
N GLU A 806 -13.31 -1.83 1.26
CA GLU A 806 -12.65 -0.81 2.09
C GLU A 806 -13.23 -0.83 3.51
N GLY A 807 -12.37 -0.71 4.53
CA GLY A 807 -12.80 -0.72 5.93
C GLY A 807 -13.31 -2.08 6.42
N ALA A 808 -13.04 -3.18 5.69
CA ALA A 808 -13.31 -4.52 6.17
C ALA A 808 -12.60 -4.79 7.51
N THR A 809 -13.28 -5.50 8.40
CA THR A 809 -12.67 -5.92 9.67
C THR A 809 -11.52 -6.89 9.43
N ALA A 810 -10.62 -7.01 10.41
CA ALA A 810 -9.48 -7.90 10.29
C ALA A 810 -9.91 -9.34 9.97
N ARG A 811 -10.95 -9.82 10.65
CA ARG A 811 -11.49 -11.15 10.44
C ARG A 811 -12.16 -11.35 9.08
N GLU A 812 -12.84 -10.34 8.52
CA GLU A 812 -13.37 -10.41 7.16
C GLU A 812 -12.24 -10.59 6.14
N VAL A 813 -11.14 -9.85 6.28
CA VAL A 813 -9.98 -9.93 5.38
C VAL A 813 -9.32 -11.32 5.43
N PHE A 814 -9.15 -11.90 6.63
CA PHE A 814 -8.42 -13.16 6.77
C PHE A 814 -9.28 -14.41 6.53
N ILE A 815 -10.53 -14.41 6.98
CA ILE A 815 -11.37 -15.62 6.98
C ILE A 815 -12.81 -15.39 6.47
N GLY A 816 -13.14 -14.18 6.01
CA GLY A 816 -14.43 -13.89 5.37
C GLY A 816 -15.61 -13.70 6.33
N SER A 817 -15.37 -13.55 7.64
CA SER A 817 -16.42 -13.38 8.66
C SER A 817 -16.12 -12.20 9.58
N LYS A 818 -17.11 -11.39 9.93
CA LYS A 818 -16.92 -10.27 10.88
C LYS A 818 -16.73 -10.72 12.34
N ARG A 819 -17.43 -11.78 12.72
CA ARG A 819 -17.49 -12.34 14.10
C ARG A 819 -16.83 -13.71 14.11
N LEU A 820 -16.51 -14.25 15.29
CA LEU A 820 -15.90 -15.57 15.41
C LEU A 820 -16.70 -16.65 14.63
N PRO A 821 -16.03 -17.52 13.85
CA PRO A 821 -16.67 -18.69 13.23
C PRO A 821 -17.38 -19.59 14.25
N GLU A 822 -18.44 -20.28 13.85
CA GLU A 822 -19.24 -21.12 14.77
C GLU A 822 -18.46 -22.27 15.42
N ASP A 823 -17.43 -22.78 14.72
CA ASP A 823 -16.52 -23.82 15.20
C ASP A 823 -15.44 -23.29 16.15
N HIS A 824 -15.28 -21.97 16.27
CA HIS A 824 -14.30 -21.37 17.18
C HIS A 824 -14.74 -21.49 18.65
N PRO A 825 -13.85 -21.86 19.61
CA PRO A 825 -14.24 -22.12 21.00
C PRO A 825 -14.84 -20.91 21.74
N GLY A 826 -14.56 -19.69 21.28
CA GLY A 826 -15.20 -18.49 21.81
C GLY A 826 -16.69 -18.35 21.44
N SER A 827 -17.12 -18.99 20.34
CA SER A 827 -18.50 -18.86 19.83
C SER A 827 -19.56 -19.49 20.73
N LYS A 828 -19.18 -20.45 21.59
CA LYS A 828 -20.07 -21.03 22.61
C LYS A 828 -20.55 -20.04 23.67
N TYR A 829 -19.91 -18.87 23.75
CA TYR A 829 -20.26 -17.82 24.70
C TYR A 829 -21.13 -16.71 24.08
N LYS A 830 -21.39 -16.74 22.77
CA LYS A 830 -22.22 -15.72 22.10
C LYS A 830 -23.60 -15.63 22.75
N TRP A 831 -24.08 -14.40 22.97
CA TRP A 831 -25.46 -14.12 23.34
C TRP A 831 -26.18 -13.45 22.18
N ARG A 832 -27.05 -14.20 21.49
CA ARG A 832 -27.69 -13.75 20.25
C ARG A 832 -28.97 -12.98 20.52
N ALA A 833 -29.35 -12.12 19.57
CA ALA A 833 -30.61 -11.40 19.61
C ALA A 833 -31.80 -12.38 19.78
N GLY A 834 -32.75 -12.02 20.64
CA GLY A 834 -33.92 -12.86 20.96
C GLY A 834 -33.68 -13.97 22.00
N GLU A 835 -32.44 -14.24 22.42
CA GLU A 835 -32.17 -15.18 23.50
C GLU A 835 -32.35 -14.52 24.89
N GLU A 836 -33.01 -15.21 25.82
CA GLU A 836 -33.18 -14.72 27.20
C GLU A 836 -31.84 -14.73 27.99
N ARG A 837 -31.01 -15.75 27.74
CA ARG A 837 -29.69 -15.96 28.35
C ARG A 837 -28.76 -16.68 27.36
N PRO A 838 -27.44 -16.43 27.40
CA PRO A 838 -26.49 -17.19 26.60
C PRO A 838 -26.44 -18.65 27.05
N ALA A 839 -26.21 -19.57 26.11
CA ALA A 839 -26.28 -21.03 26.33
C ALA A 839 -25.43 -21.50 27.53
N TYR A 840 -24.20 -21.01 27.66
CA TYR A 840 -23.28 -21.40 28.75
C TYR A 840 -23.75 -21.02 30.17
N GLN A 841 -24.75 -20.13 30.30
CA GLN A 841 -25.35 -19.77 31.59
C GLN A 841 -26.67 -20.51 31.86
N GLN A 842 -27.28 -21.11 30.84
CA GLN A 842 -28.47 -21.94 31.02
C GLN A 842 -28.09 -23.24 31.76
N GLU A 843 -26.93 -23.82 31.43
CA GLU A 843 -26.39 -25.04 32.06
C GLU A 843 -25.99 -24.87 33.53
N LEU A 844 -25.69 -23.64 33.99
CA LEU A 844 -25.38 -23.34 35.39
C LEU A 844 -26.63 -23.18 36.27
N SER A 845 -27.82 -23.16 35.66
CA SER A 845 -29.11 -22.95 36.32
C SER A 845 -29.92 -24.25 36.52
N SER A 846 -29.41 -25.37 35.99
CA SER A 846 -29.93 -26.74 36.11
C SER A 846 -29.01 -27.57 37.00
#